data_AF-A0AB37ILB1-F1
#
_entry.id   AF-A0AB37ILB1-F1
#
_cell.length_a   1.000
_cell.length_b   1.000
_cell.length_c   1.000
_cell.angle_alpha   90.00
_cell.angle_beta   90.00
_cell.angle_gamma   90.00
#
_symmetry.space_group_name_H-M   'P 1'
#
loop_
_entity.id
_entity.type
_entity.pdbx_description
1 polymer ?
#
loop_
_entity_poly.entity_id
_entity_poly.type
_entity_poly.pdbx_seq_one_letter_code
_entity_poly.pdbx_strand_id
1 'polypeptide(L)'
;MRKIKYVSIMMILLGNMVYYGQSGFADSQTEQTATAVENNDLKQVVESPTGGIHQGVYQHINYLLNDSELTLSGLSDNTQVPAIVINSSFLDAIQPNIKKLILSPQFLRDINKNEVHSLTVSADLPFAPCIASDQGNSVNLSQVFFRNQTLRNVDFGQTDFSQVTNTSEMFKNCAQLQSVKINKLDATNLSGMFMNCPNLTQVTILENEMPEDLSDMFNDCPQLTKIEGINNWKTTMIKSVKGFVTNCHALKNLDLSHWPVSLQNQLQEQLANSVILKDLMNEHSIEGSYVATSPVDQITSSVTAATGTVSEWQYQLTPQKDRYLLTKYIGKSQEIVVPTVINGKPTILNNINTAVFPNYKSITSFKIASGNKVPIQTTDLRHAFQFWSNLKEVDLTGLDVSTVTNTGAMFANDPLLTKANLSGWDTSHIIDMNYMFNADRKLQELELANWDVRQVVNMDHMFSYLSSVKKLDLSSFQTEKVKIMNSMFLGMNELNLLDLRQFDLTNVTDTTNIFTTDNKTPLLVIAKDNKLLNYNYLSNNRIIAGPTFDANGGTFEDNSITKHYFQSVAVSPTDPKLQMATLDQFKATLVAEKPNSIFIGWNIKEGGSGNQVTDLLNTTYQAIWSPLPEMPSPSDNMRPGTTSSFGLSYIPKKFSFLETPLKESGEQYIPFIKQTSFDVGVCDESQTNNSWSLQAQLVWDSAQEIPTSSIVLTNQGIVKKNINDRNAPFNPSTDLVDCGSEVQGTISPEIKTDSPTVIMKATQAIHTSVYNYDLGNVSLKITDAKVAQPGNYTGHVEWNLVNAP
;
A
#
# COMPACT_ATOMS: atom_id res chain seq x y z
N MET A 1 -48.71 41.25 18.70
CA MET A 1 -47.97 41.69 17.51
C MET A 1 -47.72 40.46 16.62
N ARG A 2 -48.80 40.02 15.96
CA ARG A 2 -49.03 39.85 14.48
C ARG A 2 -48.21 38.69 13.88
N LYS A 3 -48.69 37.43 13.97
CA LYS A 3 -49.68 36.70 13.12
C LYS A 3 -49.13 36.35 11.71
N ILE A 4 -48.77 35.08 11.44
CA ILE A 4 -49.59 33.95 10.91
C ILE A 4 -49.53 33.82 9.36
N LYS A 5 -49.36 32.55 8.92
CA LYS A 5 -49.75 31.89 7.65
C LYS A 5 -48.92 32.12 6.37
N TYR A 6 -48.46 30.98 5.86
CA TYR A 6 -48.36 30.65 4.43
C TYR A 6 -49.60 31.13 3.65
N VAL A 7 -49.37 31.93 2.61
CA VAL A 7 -50.28 32.15 1.47
C VAL A 7 -49.41 32.32 0.23
N SER A 8 -49.59 31.43 -0.75
CA SER A 8 -49.09 31.58 -2.11
C SER A 8 -49.73 32.79 -2.79
N ILE A 9 -48.95 33.57 -3.55
CA ILE A 9 -49.46 34.46 -4.60
C ILE A 9 -48.78 34.08 -5.91
N MET A 10 -49.59 33.57 -6.82
CA MET A 10 -49.30 33.34 -8.23
C MET A 10 -50.01 34.44 -9.02
N MET A 11 -49.29 35.17 -9.88
CA MET A 11 -49.79 35.98 -11.00
C MET A 11 -48.70 35.90 -12.08
N ILE A 12 -48.79 34.97 -13.03
CA ILE A 12 -49.51 35.04 -14.32
C ILE A 12 -49.10 36.24 -15.17
N LEU A 13 -48.24 35.98 -16.16
CA LEU A 13 -48.36 36.58 -17.49
C LEU A 13 -48.64 35.44 -18.48
N LEU A 14 -49.76 35.61 -19.18
CA LEU A 14 -50.40 34.68 -20.11
C LEU A 14 -49.60 34.51 -21.40
N GLY A 15 -49.68 33.31 -21.97
CA GLY A 15 -49.06 33.00 -23.27
C GLY A 15 -49.49 31.68 -23.93
N ASN A 16 -50.77 31.32 -23.83
CA ASN A 16 -51.56 30.49 -24.76
C ASN A 16 -51.37 28.95 -24.90
N MET A 17 -52.57 28.33 -24.87
CA MET A 17 -53.05 27.03 -25.41
C MET A 17 -52.76 25.75 -24.60
N VAL A 18 -53.70 25.23 -23.78
CA VAL A 18 -55.00 24.52 -24.06
C VAL A 18 -54.76 23.01 -24.30
N TYR A 19 -54.85 22.18 -23.24
CA TYR A 19 -55.92 21.18 -22.91
C TYR A 19 -55.67 19.79 -23.52
N TYR A 20 -56.00 18.59 -22.98
CA TYR A 20 -56.72 17.97 -21.85
C TYR A 20 -55.93 16.64 -21.57
N GLY A 21 -55.80 16.05 -20.37
CA GLY A 21 -56.86 15.42 -19.58
C GLY A 21 -56.51 13.95 -19.21
N GLN A 22 -56.64 13.66 -17.92
CA GLN A 22 -56.93 12.37 -17.26
C GLN A 22 -55.89 11.24 -17.08
N SER A 23 -56.06 10.67 -15.89
CA SER A 23 -55.41 9.59 -15.16
C SER A 23 -55.74 8.17 -15.64
N GLY A 24 -54.80 7.24 -15.45
CA GLY A 24 -55.13 5.88 -14.98
C GLY A 24 -54.64 4.71 -15.82
N PHE A 25 -53.67 3.98 -15.24
CA PHE A 25 -53.39 2.54 -15.34
C PHE A 25 -52.89 1.85 -16.64
N ALA A 26 -51.89 0.99 -16.38
CA ALA A 26 -51.50 -0.27 -17.02
C ALA A 26 -50.35 -0.28 -18.06
N ASP A 27 -49.35 -1.07 -17.69
CA ASP A 27 -48.18 -1.62 -18.40
C ASP A 27 -48.22 -1.66 -19.93
N SER A 28 -47.14 -1.21 -20.58
CA SER A 28 -46.15 -2.10 -21.25
C SER A 28 -45.06 -1.33 -22.01
N GLN A 29 -43.82 -1.78 -21.77
CA GLN A 29 -42.62 -1.76 -22.61
C GLN A 29 -42.02 -0.47 -23.20
N THR A 30 -40.78 -0.22 -22.74
CA THR A 30 -39.57 0.25 -23.45
C THR A 30 -39.58 1.62 -24.13
N GLU A 31 -38.90 2.58 -23.50
CA GLU A 31 -37.76 3.30 -24.11
C GLU A 31 -36.91 3.98 -23.02
N GLN A 32 -35.62 3.68 -23.01
CA GLN A 32 -34.62 4.29 -22.13
C GLN A 32 -34.45 5.77 -22.49
N THR A 33 -34.80 6.66 -21.57
CA THR A 33 -34.33 8.05 -21.58
C THR A 33 -33.91 8.47 -20.17
N ALA A 34 -32.74 9.10 -20.11
CA ALA A 34 -32.03 9.47 -18.91
C ALA A 34 -32.86 10.40 -18.01
N THR A 35 -33.11 9.95 -16.79
CA THR A 35 -33.66 10.76 -15.71
C THR A 35 -32.59 11.72 -15.19
N ALA A 36 -32.81 13.01 -15.39
CA ALA A 36 -32.17 14.06 -14.61
C ALA A 36 -32.67 13.94 -13.16
N VAL A 37 -31.75 13.65 -12.24
CA VAL A 37 -32.01 13.75 -10.80
C VAL A 37 -31.82 15.21 -10.40
N GLU A 38 -32.93 15.87 -10.09
CA GLU A 38 -32.93 17.10 -9.27
C GLU A 38 -32.43 16.73 -7.86
N ASN A 39 -31.22 17.17 -7.49
CA ASN A 39 -30.79 17.18 -6.09
C ASN A 39 -30.57 18.63 -5.63
N ASN A 40 -31.55 19.12 -4.88
CA ASN A 40 -31.38 20.25 -3.96
C ASN A 40 -30.55 19.77 -2.76
N ASP A 41 -29.25 20.05 -2.72
CA ASP A 41 -28.40 19.72 -1.56
C ASP A 41 -28.12 20.93 -0.65
N LEU A 42 -28.80 20.86 0.51
CA LEU A 42 -28.50 21.34 1.86
C LEU A 42 -27.39 22.40 2.07
N LYS A 43 -27.78 23.60 2.50
CA LYS A 43 -26.93 24.52 3.29
C LYS A 43 -26.85 24.03 4.74
N GLN A 44 -25.66 23.67 5.24
CA GLN A 44 -25.37 23.68 6.68
C GLN A 44 -24.45 24.87 7.00
N VAL A 45 -25.04 26.01 7.31
CA VAL A 45 -24.34 27.12 7.95
C VAL A 45 -24.71 27.07 9.42
N VAL A 46 -23.78 26.67 10.29
CA VAL A 46 -23.94 26.83 11.74
C VAL A 46 -23.56 28.27 12.07
N GLU A 47 -24.56 29.11 12.34
CA GLU A 47 -24.31 30.48 12.82
C GLU A 47 -23.67 30.44 14.22
N SER A 48 -22.50 31.08 14.37
CA SER A 48 -21.87 31.37 15.66
C SER A 48 -21.63 32.88 15.76
N PRO A 49 -21.93 33.56 16.88
CA PRO A 49 -21.97 35.03 16.93
C PRO A 49 -20.60 35.73 17.12
N THR A 50 -19.46 35.07 16.95
CA THR A 50 -18.13 35.66 17.25
C THR A 50 -17.07 35.19 16.26
N GLY A 51 -16.30 36.13 15.70
CA GLY A 51 -15.36 35.95 14.57
C GLY A 51 -14.40 34.76 14.69
N GLY A 52 -14.82 33.62 14.16
CA GLY A 52 -14.06 32.38 14.09
C GLY A 52 -14.14 31.77 12.69
N ILE A 53 -13.26 30.82 12.41
CA ILE A 53 -13.22 30.11 11.12
C ILE A 53 -14.46 29.22 11.00
N HIS A 54 -15.29 29.49 10.00
CA HIS A 54 -16.45 28.68 9.64
C HIS A 54 -16.05 27.63 8.60
N GLN A 55 -16.52 26.39 8.74
CA GLN A 55 -16.33 25.34 7.74
C GLN A 55 -17.67 25.02 7.09
N GLY A 56 -17.69 24.77 5.79
CA GLY A 56 -18.92 24.42 5.07
C GLY A 56 -18.65 23.67 3.77
N VAL A 57 -19.73 23.23 3.13
CA VAL A 57 -19.70 22.52 1.85
C VAL A 57 -20.72 23.12 0.90
N TYR A 58 -20.31 23.43 -0.33
CA TYR A 58 -21.20 23.90 -1.41
C TYR A 58 -20.99 23.04 -2.66
N GLN A 59 -22.05 22.40 -3.17
CA GLN A 59 -22.00 21.54 -4.37
C GLN A 59 -20.79 20.57 -4.41
N HIS A 60 -20.35 19.99 -3.28
CA HIS A 60 -19.17 19.11 -3.13
C HIS A 60 -17.82 19.78 -2.82
N ILE A 61 -17.73 21.11 -2.82
CA ILE A 61 -16.51 21.84 -2.47
C ILE A 61 -16.49 22.13 -0.97
N ASN A 62 -15.51 21.57 -0.26
CA ASN A 62 -15.24 21.90 1.12
C ASN A 62 -14.54 23.26 1.19
N TYR A 63 -14.99 24.13 2.09
CA TYR A 63 -14.41 25.44 2.28
C TYR A 63 -14.26 25.84 3.75
N LEU A 64 -13.30 26.70 4.00
CA LEU A 64 -13.08 27.43 5.25
C LEU A 64 -13.32 28.91 4.98
N LEU A 65 -14.09 29.56 5.83
CA LEU A 65 -14.47 30.95 5.72
C LEU A 65 -14.03 31.68 7.00
N ASN A 66 -13.21 32.70 6.85
CA ASN A 66 -12.75 33.53 7.95
C ASN A 66 -12.97 35.01 7.60
N ASP A 67 -13.96 35.65 8.22
CA ASP A 67 -14.44 37.00 7.89
C ASP A 67 -14.81 37.20 6.40
N SER A 68 -13.87 37.69 5.59
CA SER A 68 -14.02 37.94 4.14
C SER A 68 -13.01 37.14 3.29
N GLU A 69 -12.33 36.16 3.89
CA GLU A 69 -11.41 35.23 3.22
C GLU A 69 -12.06 33.86 3.11
N LEU A 70 -12.17 33.35 1.88
CA LEU A 70 -12.70 32.03 1.57
C LEU A 70 -11.55 31.13 1.09
N THR A 71 -11.34 30.00 1.74
CA THR A 71 -10.35 28.98 1.34
C THR A 71 -11.06 27.73 0.90
N LEU A 72 -10.84 27.29 -0.35
CA LEU A 72 -11.32 25.98 -0.81
C LEU A 72 -10.33 24.92 -0.32
N SER A 73 -10.77 24.04 0.57
CA SER A 73 -9.92 23.13 1.34
C SER A 73 -9.91 21.69 0.80
N GLY A 74 -10.89 21.31 -0.01
CA GLY A 74 -11.01 19.95 -0.53
C GLY A 74 -12.27 19.72 -1.36
N LEU A 75 -12.45 18.49 -1.83
CA LEU A 75 -13.71 17.99 -2.39
C LEU A 75 -14.25 16.87 -1.48
N SER A 76 -15.56 16.69 -1.43
CA SER A 76 -16.15 15.53 -0.75
C SER A 76 -15.79 14.22 -1.44
N ASP A 77 -15.39 13.20 -0.67
CA ASP A 77 -14.92 11.92 -1.21
C ASP A 77 -15.96 11.19 -2.09
N ASN A 78 -15.49 10.55 -3.17
CA ASN A 78 -16.27 9.70 -4.08
C ASN A 78 -17.47 10.38 -4.77
N THR A 79 -17.38 11.68 -5.02
CA THR A 79 -18.42 12.41 -5.78
C THR A 79 -17.96 12.57 -7.22
N GLN A 80 -18.80 12.17 -8.19
CA GLN A 80 -18.55 12.47 -9.61
C GLN A 80 -18.86 13.95 -9.83
N VAL A 81 -17.82 14.78 -9.89
CA VAL A 81 -17.96 16.22 -10.12
C VAL A 81 -17.52 16.54 -11.56
N PRO A 82 -18.42 16.49 -12.56
CA PRO A 82 -18.02 16.58 -13.96
C PRO A 82 -17.30 17.89 -14.30
N ALA A 83 -17.67 19.00 -13.65
CA ALA A 83 -17.03 20.30 -13.85
C ALA A 83 -17.06 21.12 -12.56
N ILE A 84 -15.96 21.80 -12.28
CA ILE A 84 -15.84 22.78 -11.19
C ILE A 84 -15.75 24.17 -11.81
N VAL A 85 -16.71 25.05 -11.48
CA VAL A 85 -16.75 26.43 -11.96
C VAL A 85 -16.77 27.38 -10.76
N ILE A 86 -15.72 28.20 -10.64
CA ILE A 86 -15.57 29.20 -9.60
C ILE A 86 -15.76 30.58 -10.25
N ASN A 87 -16.89 31.22 -9.99
CA ASN A 87 -17.28 32.51 -10.57
C ASN A 87 -17.92 33.43 -9.51
N SER A 88 -18.34 34.64 -9.91
CA SER A 88 -18.99 35.59 -9.01
C SER A 88 -20.24 34.99 -8.32
N SER A 89 -21.05 34.23 -9.06
CA SER A 89 -22.26 33.58 -8.53
C SER A 89 -21.95 32.50 -7.49
N PHE A 90 -20.85 31.76 -7.64
CA PHE A 90 -20.35 30.81 -6.64
C PHE A 90 -19.99 31.51 -5.33
N LEU A 91 -19.32 32.67 -5.40
CA LEU A 91 -19.00 33.47 -4.21
C LEU A 91 -20.26 34.02 -3.54
N ASP A 92 -21.17 34.60 -4.31
CA ASP A 92 -22.44 35.15 -3.80
C ASP A 92 -23.33 34.08 -3.14
N ALA A 93 -23.26 32.84 -3.64
CA ALA A 93 -23.99 31.71 -3.07
C ALA A 93 -23.46 31.30 -1.68
N ILE A 94 -22.15 31.42 -1.46
CA ILE A 94 -21.48 31.14 -0.18
C ILE A 94 -21.68 32.31 0.78
N GLN A 95 -21.19 33.50 0.42
CA GLN A 95 -21.34 34.72 1.22
C GLN A 95 -21.17 35.99 0.37
N PRO A 96 -22.10 36.95 0.45
CA PRO A 96 -21.90 38.25 -0.17
C PRO A 96 -20.74 39.00 0.48
N ASN A 97 -19.89 39.64 -0.33
CA ASN A 97 -18.72 40.44 0.07
C ASN A 97 -17.45 39.66 0.48
N ILE A 98 -17.19 38.46 -0.05
CA ILE A 98 -15.82 37.89 0.00
C ILE A 98 -14.84 38.90 -0.62
N LYS A 99 -13.64 39.02 -0.04
CA LYS A 99 -12.57 39.93 -0.50
C LYS A 99 -11.31 39.18 -0.93
N LYS A 100 -11.17 37.90 -0.56
CA LYS A 100 -10.03 37.05 -0.90
C LYS A 100 -10.47 35.60 -1.05
N LEU A 101 -10.00 34.94 -2.10
CA LEU A 101 -10.22 33.52 -2.38
C LEU A 101 -8.87 32.80 -2.43
N ILE A 102 -8.77 31.70 -1.69
CA ILE A 102 -7.59 30.83 -1.66
C ILE A 102 -7.97 29.46 -2.25
N LEU A 103 -7.21 29.02 -3.25
CA LEU A 103 -7.26 27.65 -3.75
C LEU A 103 -6.15 26.85 -3.05
N SER A 104 -6.51 26.02 -2.06
CA SER A 104 -5.49 25.25 -1.35
C SER A 104 -4.86 24.16 -2.24
N PRO A 105 -3.60 23.79 -2.02
CA PRO A 105 -2.99 22.64 -2.69
C PRO A 105 -3.77 21.33 -2.46
N GLN A 106 -4.45 21.20 -1.32
CA GLN A 106 -5.27 20.03 -1.01
C GLN A 106 -6.53 19.97 -1.89
N PHE A 107 -7.22 21.10 -2.06
CA PHE A 107 -8.34 21.22 -2.99
C PHE A 107 -7.94 20.79 -4.42
N LEU A 108 -6.80 21.27 -4.91
CA LEU A 108 -6.31 20.87 -6.24
C LEU A 108 -5.97 19.37 -6.30
N ARG A 109 -5.41 18.78 -5.24
CA ARG A 109 -5.12 17.33 -5.19
C ARG A 109 -6.37 16.47 -5.20
N ASP A 110 -7.45 16.90 -4.56
CA ASP A 110 -8.69 16.14 -4.50
C ASP A 110 -9.45 16.08 -5.84
N ILE A 111 -9.12 16.95 -6.79
CA ILE A 111 -9.61 16.87 -8.19
C ILE A 111 -9.25 15.53 -8.83
N ASN A 112 -8.08 14.96 -8.52
CA ASN A 112 -7.67 13.65 -9.05
C ASN A 112 -8.53 12.48 -8.51
N LYS A 113 -9.18 12.66 -7.36
CA LYS A 113 -9.97 11.61 -6.71
C LYS A 113 -11.44 11.58 -7.16
N ASN A 114 -11.93 12.64 -7.81
CA ASN A 114 -13.38 12.90 -7.98
C ASN A 114 -13.84 12.98 -9.45
N GLU A 115 -13.15 12.29 -10.37
CA GLU A 115 -13.50 12.19 -11.81
C GLU A 115 -13.78 13.54 -12.50
N VAL A 116 -13.09 14.60 -12.07
CA VAL A 116 -13.33 15.95 -12.59
C VAL A 116 -12.88 16.03 -14.05
N HIS A 117 -13.76 16.50 -14.95
CA HIS A 117 -13.42 16.70 -16.36
C HIS A 117 -12.93 18.12 -16.67
N SER A 118 -13.37 19.14 -15.91
CA SER A 118 -12.87 20.50 -16.11
C SER A 118 -12.85 21.34 -14.83
N LEU A 119 -11.83 22.20 -14.71
CA LEU A 119 -11.73 23.24 -13.68
C LEU A 119 -11.68 24.60 -14.37
N THR A 120 -12.59 25.51 -13.99
CA THR A 120 -12.63 26.88 -14.50
C THR A 120 -12.72 27.87 -13.34
N VAL A 121 -11.69 28.71 -13.22
CA VAL A 121 -11.68 29.90 -12.36
C VAL A 121 -11.95 31.10 -13.24
N SER A 122 -13.14 31.68 -13.10
CA SER A 122 -13.67 32.67 -14.02
C SER A 122 -13.01 34.05 -13.84
N ALA A 123 -12.93 34.80 -14.94
CA ALA A 123 -12.40 36.16 -14.95
C ALA A 123 -13.38 37.22 -14.41
N ASP A 124 -14.64 36.84 -14.14
CA ASP A 124 -15.66 37.72 -13.55
C ASP A 124 -15.54 37.86 -12.02
N LEU A 125 -14.56 37.19 -11.40
CA LEU A 125 -14.29 37.31 -9.97
C LEU A 125 -13.84 38.75 -9.63
N PRO A 126 -14.34 39.33 -8.52
CA PRO A 126 -14.04 40.72 -8.16
C PRO A 126 -12.59 40.97 -7.70
N PHE A 127 -11.80 39.92 -7.51
CA PHE A 127 -10.39 39.94 -7.17
C PHE A 127 -9.70 38.67 -7.70
N ALA A 128 -8.38 38.72 -7.86
CA ALA A 128 -7.56 37.56 -8.23
C ALA A 128 -7.55 36.53 -7.07
N PRO A 129 -7.95 35.28 -7.31
CA PRO A 129 -7.73 34.19 -6.35
C PRO A 129 -6.24 33.97 -6.17
N CYS A 130 -5.80 33.39 -5.05
CA CYS A 130 -4.39 33.03 -4.86
C CYS A 130 -4.24 31.55 -4.51
N ILE A 131 -3.10 30.97 -4.89
CA ILE A 131 -2.70 29.65 -4.40
C ILE A 131 -1.80 29.88 -3.19
N ALA A 132 -2.27 29.48 -2.01
CA ALA A 132 -1.53 29.63 -0.77
C ALA A 132 -1.63 28.36 0.08
N SER A 133 -0.60 28.11 0.89
CA SER A 133 -0.66 27.12 1.97
C SER A 133 -1.20 27.78 3.24
N ASP A 134 -1.82 27.00 4.12
CA ASP A 134 -2.34 27.45 5.42
C ASP A 134 -1.23 27.98 6.37
N GLN A 135 0.04 27.94 5.96
CA GLN A 135 1.23 28.21 6.79
C GLN A 135 2.12 29.35 6.24
N GLY A 136 1.74 30.04 5.16
CA GLY A 136 2.50 31.18 4.63
C GLY A 136 3.86 30.86 4.00
N ASN A 137 4.14 29.57 3.72
CA ASN A 137 5.36 29.09 3.06
C ASN A 137 5.18 28.99 1.53
N SER A 138 6.30 28.94 0.81
CA SER A 138 6.35 28.61 -0.62
C SER A 138 5.55 27.34 -0.94
N VAL A 139 4.72 27.39 -1.98
CA VAL A 139 3.81 26.33 -2.37
C VAL A 139 4.47 25.42 -3.41
N ASN A 140 4.40 24.11 -3.18
CA ASN A 140 4.80 23.08 -4.15
C ASN A 140 3.55 22.43 -4.76
N LEU A 141 3.39 22.60 -6.07
CA LEU A 141 2.33 22.00 -6.88
C LEU A 141 2.85 20.85 -7.77
N SER A 142 4.04 20.32 -7.49
CA SER A 142 4.58 19.20 -8.23
C SER A 142 3.61 18.01 -8.18
N GLN A 143 3.38 17.39 -9.33
CA GLN A 143 2.52 16.20 -9.48
C GLN A 143 1.06 16.34 -9.01
N VAL A 144 0.54 17.56 -8.80
CA VAL A 144 -0.82 17.76 -8.27
C VAL A 144 -1.91 17.12 -9.13
N PHE A 145 -1.76 17.11 -10.46
CA PHE A 145 -2.64 16.42 -11.41
C PHE A 145 -1.99 15.22 -12.08
N PHE A 146 -0.89 14.67 -11.52
CA PHE A 146 -0.15 13.56 -12.13
C PHE A 146 -1.04 12.36 -12.43
N ARG A 147 -0.93 11.83 -13.66
CA ARG A 147 -1.71 10.70 -14.19
C ARG A 147 -3.22 10.90 -14.18
N ASN A 148 -3.72 12.14 -14.12
CA ASN A 148 -5.16 12.37 -14.16
C ASN A 148 -5.75 11.87 -15.50
N GLN A 149 -6.70 10.93 -15.42
CA GLN A 149 -7.31 10.27 -16.58
C GLN A 149 -8.66 10.88 -16.98
N THR A 150 -9.16 11.90 -16.29
CA THR A 150 -10.50 12.47 -16.52
C THR A 150 -10.44 13.93 -16.96
N LEU A 151 -9.51 14.70 -16.41
CA LEU A 151 -9.37 16.14 -16.61
C LEU A 151 -9.01 16.44 -18.06
N ARG A 152 -9.85 17.25 -18.70
CA ARG A 152 -9.73 17.67 -20.09
C ARG A 152 -9.30 19.12 -20.20
N ASN A 153 -9.89 20.02 -19.41
CA ASN A 153 -9.65 21.45 -19.53
C ASN A 153 -9.42 22.09 -18.17
N VAL A 154 -8.40 22.94 -18.07
CA VAL A 154 -8.09 23.70 -16.86
C VAL A 154 -7.86 25.16 -17.21
N ASP A 155 -8.69 26.05 -16.67
CA ASP A 155 -8.50 27.49 -16.77
C ASP A 155 -8.40 28.08 -15.37
N PHE A 156 -7.23 28.57 -14.99
CA PHE A 156 -7.00 29.23 -13.70
C PHE A 156 -7.33 30.73 -13.73
N GLY A 157 -7.79 31.28 -14.86
CA GLY A 157 -8.20 32.68 -14.95
C GLY A 157 -7.10 33.64 -14.49
N GLN A 158 -7.45 34.55 -13.58
CA GLN A 158 -6.53 35.54 -12.98
C GLN A 158 -5.92 35.06 -11.65
N THR A 159 -5.83 33.74 -11.41
CA THR A 159 -5.25 33.20 -10.18
C THR A 159 -3.78 33.60 -10.04
N ASP A 160 -3.39 34.06 -8.86
CA ASP A 160 -2.03 34.41 -8.47
C ASP A 160 -1.23 33.15 -8.06
N PHE A 161 -0.14 32.91 -8.79
CA PHE A 161 0.82 31.82 -8.59
C PHE A 161 2.13 32.29 -7.92
N SER A 162 2.22 33.53 -7.43
CA SER A 162 3.46 34.12 -6.91
C SER A 162 4.12 33.34 -5.75
N GLN A 163 3.34 32.56 -5.00
CA GLN A 163 3.85 31.70 -3.92
C GLN A 163 4.29 30.32 -4.42
N VAL A 164 3.98 29.94 -5.65
CA VAL A 164 4.26 28.61 -6.21
C VAL A 164 5.67 28.57 -6.76
N THR A 165 6.52 27.72 -6.17
CA THR A 165 7.93 27.60 -6.57
C THR A 165 8.20 26.39 -7.46
N ASN A 166 7.39 25.34 -7.36
CA ASN A 166 7.60 24.09 -8.08
C ASN A 166 6.28 23.59 -8.68
N THR A 167 6.25 23.44 -10.01
CA THR A 167 5.15 22.85 -10.79
C THR A 167 5.63 21.64 -11.61
N SER A 168 6.76 21.06 -11.24
CA SER A 168 7.31 19.89 -11.93
C SER A 168 6.29 18.76 -12.00
N GLU A 169 6.13 18.20 -13.19
CA GLU A 169 5.24 17.06 -13.45
C GLU A 169 3.77 17.29 -13.05
N MET A 170 3.35 18.54 -12.86
CA MET A 170 2.01 18.89 -12.35
C MET A 170 0.89 18.21 -13.14
N PHE A 171 1.03 18.07 -14.46
CA PHE A 171 0.10 17.39 -15.37
C PHE A 171 0.71 16.19 -16.09
N LYS A 172 1.84 15.64 -15.63
CA LYS A 172 2.52 14.54 -16.34
C LYS A 172 1.61 13.29 -16.42
N ASN A 173 1.61 12.63 -17.57
CA ASN A 173 0.79 11.45 -17.89
C ASN A 173 -0.74 11.69 -17.88
N CYS A 174 -1.21 12.93 -18.09
CA CYS A 174 -2.64 13.21 -18.19
C CYS A 174 -3.21 12.86 -19.56
N ALA A 175 -3.77 11.65 -19.70
CA ALA A 175 -4.16 11.11 -21.00
C ALA A 175 -5.32 11.87 -21.67
N GLN A 176 -6.24 12.44 -20.89
CA GLN A 176 -7.43 13.14 -21.42
C GLN A 176 -7.27 14.66 -21.49
N LEU A 177 -6.16 15.21 -20.99
CA LEU A 177 -5.95 16.65 -20.93
C LEU A 177 -5.81 17.23 -22.34
N GLN A 178 -6.60 18.25 -22.64
CA GLN A 178 -6.71 18.90 -23.95
C GLN A 178 -6.21 20.34 -23.91
N SER A 179 -6.51 21.09 -22.84
CA SER A 179 -6.06 22.47 -22.70
C SER A 179 -5.78 22.88 -21.26
N VAL A 180 -4.75 23.70 -21.07
CA VAL A 180 -4.43 24.35 -19.79
C VAL A 180 -4.15 25.84 -20.02
N LYS A 181 -4.76 26.68 -19.19
CA LYS A 181 -4.62 28.13 -19.22
C LYS A 181 -4.25 28.68 -17.85
N ILE A 182 -3.12 29.37 -17.80
CA ILE A 182 -2.58 30.09 -16.65
C ILE A 182 -2.22 31.50 -17.13
N ASN A 183 -2.70 32.54 -16.44
CA ASN A 183 -2.36 33.91 -16.86
C ASN A 183 -0.90 34.23 -16.52
N LYS A 184 -0.52 34.09 -15.25
CA LYS A 184 0.83 34.38 -14.77
C LYS A 184 1.34 33.24 -13.90
N LEU A 185 2.57 32.79 -14.14
CA LEU A 185 3.22 31.71 -13.41
C LEU A 185 4.62 32.13 -12.97
N ASP A 186 4.92 32.09 -11.66
CA ASP A 186 6.22 32.53 -11.13
C ASP A 186 7.05 31.34 -10.58
N ALA A 187 6.83 30.13 -11.11
CA ALA A 187 7.49 28.91 -10.66
C ALA A 187 8.92 28.76 -11.22
N THR A 188 9.84 28.25 -10.41
CA THR A 188 11.24 28.03 -10.83
C THR A 188 11.45 26.69 -11.51
N ASN A 189 10.75 25.64 -11.06
CA ASN A 189 10.84 24.31 -11.64
C ASN A 189 9.55 23.92 -12.37
N LEU A 190 9.60 23.86 -13.70
CA LEU A 190 8.51 23.41 -14.59
C LEU A 190 8.86 22.09 -15.29
N SER A 191 9.89 21.37 -14.81
CA SER A 191 10.35 20.16 -15.46
C SER A 191 9.23 19.12 -15.58
N GLY A 192 9.05 18.57 -16.77
CA GLY A 192 8.03 17.57 -17.06
C GLY A 192 6.59 18.01 -16.84
N MET A 193 6.29 19.30 -16.65
CA MET A 193 4.96 19.79 -16.22
C MET A 193 3.80 19.18 -17.01
N PHE A 194 3.94 18.97 -18.32
CA PHE A 194 2.96 18.36 -19.21
C PHE A 194 3.48 17.09 -19.90
N MET A 195 4.55 16.47 -19.40
CA MET A 195 5.16 15.31 -20.06
C MET A 195 4.14 14.17 -20.28
N ASN A 196 4.15 13.56 -21.46
CA ASN A 196 3.30 12.44 -21.85
C ASN A 196 1.78 12.75 -21.74
N CYS A 197 1.35 13.89 -22.27
CA CYS A 197 -0.07 14.25 -22.41
C CYS A 197 -0.52 14.09 -23.88
N PRO A 198 -0.95 12.88 -24.30
CA PRO A 198 -1.16 12.56 -25.71
C PRO A 198 -2.28 13.34 -26.41
N ASN A 199 -3.25 13.88 -25.66
CA ASN A 199 -4.39 14.64 -26.19
C ASN A 199 -4.28 16.15 -25.97
N LEU A 200 -3.15 16.63 -25.40
CA LEU A 200 -2.96 18.03 -25.12
C LEU A 200 -2.74 18.78 -26.44
N THR A 201 -3.62 19.73 -26.74
CA THR A 201 -3.62 20.45 -28.03
C THR A 201 -3.16 21.90 -27.91
N GLN A 202 -3.38 22.52 -26.74
CA GLN A 202 -2.99 23.90 -26.48
C GLN A 202 -2.62 24.10 -25.00
N VAL A 203 -1.55 24.87 -24.78
CA VAL A 203 -1.23 25.44 -23.47
C VAL A 203 -1.10 26.94 -23.59
N THR A 204 -1.71 27.67 -22.66
CA THR A 204 -1.63 29.13 -22.57
C THR A 204 -1.00 29.49 -21.23
N ILE A 205 0.21 30.05 -21.24
CA ILE A 205 0.88 30.64 -20.08
C ILE A 205 1.32 32.05 -20.51
N LEU A 206 0.51 33.06 -20.20
CA LEU A 206 0.68 34.40 -20.78
C LEU A 206 1.96 35.10 -20.29
N GLU A 207 2.35 34.88 -19.04
CA GLU A 207 3.57 35.41 -18.44
C GLU A 207 4.22 34.34 -17.55
N ASN A 208 5.55 34.25 -17.60
CA ASN A 208 6.32 33.46 -16.64
C ASN A 208 7.57 34.21 -16.19
N GLU A 209 7.66 34.59 -14.91
CA GLU A 209 8.72 35.50 -14.45
C GLU A 209 9.99 34.82 -13.93
N MET A 210 9.93 33.56 -13.53
CA MET A 210 11.07 32.90 -12.86
C MET A 210 11.43 31.50 -13.37
N PRO A 211 11.26 31.13 -14.66
CA PRO A 211 11.54 29.77 -15.08
C PRO A 211 13.05 29.49 -15.02
N GLU A 212 13.46 28.50 -14.22
CA GLU A 212 14.84 28.01 -14.17
C GLU A 212 14.99 26.67 -14.89
N ASP A 213 14.03 25.76 -14.74
CA ASP A 213 14.07 24.43 -15.36
C ASP A 213 12.82 24.15 -16.18
N LEU A 214 13.00 24.03 -17.50
CA LEU A 214 11.95 23.68 -18.46
C LEU A 214 12.16 22.26 -19.03
N SER A 215 13.03 21.45 -18.42
CA SER A 215 13.37 20.13 -18.97
C SER A 215 12.12 19.28 -19.15
N ASP A 216 11.94 18.69 -20.32
CA ASP A 216 10.85 17.80 -20.69
C ASP A 216 9.43 18.37 -20.49
N MET A 217 9.28 19.69 -20.34
CA MET A 217 8.01 20.32 -19.97
C MET A 217 6.84 19.88 -20.85
N PHE A 218 7.03 19.71 -22.16
CA PHE A 218 6.03 19.20 -23.11
C PHE A 218 6.46 17.91 -23.80
N ASN A 219 7.44 17.17 -23.28
CA ASN A 219 7.91 15.93 -23.90
C ASN A 219 6.76 14.93 -24.07
N ASP A 220 6.67 14.24 -25.22
CA ASP A 220 5.61 13.28 -25.55
C ASP A 220 4.18 13.88 -25.55
N CYS A 221 4.04 15.11 -26.06
CA CYS A 221 2.75 15.75 -26.35
C CYS A 221 2.47 15.81 -27.86
N PRO A 222 2.20 14.69 -28.55
CA PRO A 222 2.14 14.60 -30.00
C PRO A 222 1.04 15.46 -30.66
N GLN A 223 -0.03 15.81 -29.93
CA GLN A 223 -1.13 16.63 -30.42
C GLN A 223 -0.99 18.13 -30.11
N LEU A 224 0.06 18.56 -29.42
CA LEU A 224 0.23 19.95 -29.02
C LEU A 224 0.50 20.81 -30.25
N THR A 225 -0.38 21.77 -30.53
CA THR A 225 -0.30 22.64 -31.73
C THR A 225 0.17 24.05 -31.41
N LYS A 226 -0.04 24.51 -30.16
CA LYS A 226 0.18 25.90 -29.76
C LYS A 226 0.62 26.00 -28.30
N ILE A 227 1.68 26.77 -28.07
CA ILE A 227 2.10 27.26 -26.74
C ILE A 227 1.96 28.79 -26.77
N GLU A 228 0.92 29.31 -26.13
CA GLU A 228 0.60 30.73 -26.14
C GLU A 228 1.23 31.45 -24.95
N GLY A 229 1.80 32.63 -25.21
CA GLY A 229 2.47 33.47 -24.21
C GLY A 229 3.98 33.23 -24.05
N ILE A 230 4.55 32.24 -24.73
CA ILE A 230 5.99 31.89 -24.64
C ILE A 230 6.95 33.06 -24.93
N ASN A 231 6.54 34.01 -25.76
CA ASN A 231 7.31 35.23 -26.07
C ASN A 231 7.45 36.19 -24.88
N ASN A 232 6.56 36.09 -23.89
CA ASN A 232 6.53 36.97 -22.72
C ASN A 232 7.25 36.36 -21.52
N TRP A 233 7.82 35.16 -21.64
CA TRP A 233 8.50 34.49 -20.54
C TRP A 233 9.87 35.13 -20.29
N LYS A 234 10.24 35.30 -19.02
CA LYS A 234 11.58 35.78 -18.64
C LYS A 234 12.59 34.66 -18.83
N THR A 235 13.42 34.77 -19.86
CA THR A 235 14.35 33.70 -20.28
C THR A 235 15.72 33.74 -19.61
N THR A 236 16.04 34.82 -18.89
CA THR A 236 17.36 35.06 -18.28
C THR A 236 17.73 34.09 -17.17
N MET A 237 16.73 33.45 -16.55
CA MET A 237 16.91 32.53 -15.42
C MET A 237 16.97 31.05 -15.87
N ILE A 238 16.64 30.75 -17.13
CA ILE A 238 16.51 29.40 -17.64
C ILE A 238 17.89 28.73 -17.70
N LYS A 239 18.04 27.64 -16.95
CA LYS A 239 19.24 26.79 -16.85
C LYS A 239 19.15 25.56 -17.76
N SER A 240 17.93 25.07 -18.02
CA SER A 240 17.72 23.88 -18.86
C SER A 240 16.42 23.97 -19.66
N VAL A 241 16.52 23.59 -20.93
CA VAL A 241 15.40 23.38 -21.87
C VAL A 241 15.44 21.98 -22.46
N LYS A 242 16.16 21.04 -21.82
CA LYS A 242 16.41 19.69 -22.35
C LYS A 242 15.10 18.94 -22.54
N GLY A 243 14.81 18.48 -23.74
CA GLY A 243 13.61 17.69 -24.01
C GLY A 243 12.29 18.48 -24.02
N PHE A 244 12.34 19.80 -23.87
CA PHE A 244 11.22 20.72 -23.74
C PHE A 244 10.03 20.42 -24.67
N VAL A 245 10.27 20.11 -25.94
CA VAL A 245 9.24 19.81 -26.96
C VAL A 245 9.51 18.52 -27.75
N THR A 246 10.15 17.53 -27.11
CA THR A 246 10.44 16.24 -27.77
C THR A 246 9.14 15.49 -28.08
N ASN A 247 9.05 14.88 -29.27
CA ASN A 247 7.86 14.16 -29.77
C ASN A 247 6.57 15.00 -29.87
N CYS A 248 6.66 16.34 -29.88
CA CYS A 248 5.54 17.26 -30.15
C CYS A 248 5.26 17.43 -31.64
N HIS A 249 4.87 16.36 -32.34
CA HIS A 249 4.79 16.34 -33.81
C HIS A 249 3.77 17.31 -34.43
N ALA A 250 2.74 17.72 -33.67
CA ALA A 250 1.75 18.68 -34.15
C ALA A 250 2.17 20.16 -33.97
N LEU A 251 3.26 20.43 -33.25
CA LEU A 251 3.71 21.79 -32.93
C LEU A 251 4.50 22.36 -34.11
N LYS A 252 3.84 23.19 -34.94
CA LYS A 252 4.41 23.70 -36.19
C LYS A 252 5.09 25.06 -36.06
N ASN A 253 4.59 25.90 -35.16
CA ASN A 253 5.05 27.28 -35.01
C ASN A 253 5.34 27.54 -33.54
N LEU A 254 6.59 27.89 -33.25
CA LEU A 254 7.00 28.33 -31.93
C LEU A 254 7.85 29.59 -32.13
N ASP A 255 7.28 30.74 -31.79
CA ASP A 255 8.05 31.98 -31.80
C ASP A 255 8.94 32.00 -30.57
N LEU A 256 10.26 31.99 -30.81
CA LEU A 256 11.30 32.05 -29.79
C LEU A 256 12.23 33.24 -30.05
N SER A 257 11.83 34.19 -30.90
CA SER A 257 12.66 35.32 -31.34
C SER A 257 13.24 36.14 -30.17
N HIS A 258 12.53 36.17 -29.04
CA HIS A 258 12.90 36.89 -27.82
C HIS A 258 13.78 36.06 -26.86
N TRP A 259 14.01 34.77 -27.15
CA TRP A 259 14.86 33.90 -26.34
C TRP A 259 16.34 34.09 -26.70
N PRO A 260 17.28 33.88 -25.77
CA PRO A 260 18.71 33.84 -26.08
C PRO A 260 19.02 32.82 -27.18
N VAL A 261 19.90 33.19 -28.11
CA VAL A 261 20.32 32.33 -29.24
C VAL A 261 20.84 30.97 -28.74
N SER A 262 21.50 30.92 -27.59
CA SER A 262 21.95 29.66 -26.97
C SER A 262 20.81 28.70 -26.64
N LEU A 263 19.68 29.21 -26.13
CA LEU A 263 18.49 28.41 -25.83
C LEU A 263 17.73 28.04 -27.11
N GLN A 264 17.66 28.96 -28.09
CA GLN A 264 17.09 28.67 -29.41
C GLN A 264 17.82 27.49 -30.08
N ASN A 265 19.16 27.48 -30.04
CA ASN A 265 19.97 26.39 -30.61
C ASN A 265 19.74 25.05 -29.89
N GLN A 266 19.64 25.04 -28.56
CA GLN A 266 19.32 23.82 -27.79
C GLN A 266 17.93 23.25 -28.14
N LEU A 267 16.97 24.12 -28.47
CA LEU A 267 15.63 23.72 -28.90
C LEU A 267 15.59 23.28 -30.37
N GLN A 268 16.45 23.84 -31.22
CA GLN A 268 16.54 23.48 -32.64
C GLN A 268 16.88 21.99 -32.82
N GLU A 269 17.79 21.44 -32.02
CA GLU A 269 18.14 20.01 -32.04
C GLU A 269 16.95 19.11 -31.66
N GLN A 270 16.08 19.58 -30.76
CA GLN A 270 14.88 18.85 -30.32
C GLN A 270 13.78 18.88 -31.38
N LEU A 271 13.59 20.03 -32.03
CA LEU A 271 12.60 20.23 -33.11
C LEU A 271 12.99 19.50 -34.40
N ALA A 272 14.29 19.29 -34.65
CA ALA A 272 14.77 18.46 -35.77
C ALA A 272 14.24 17.00 -35.69
N ASN A 273 13.90 16.53 -34.48
CA ASN A 273 13.35 15.20 -34.24
C ASN A 273 11.80 15.15 -34.27
N SER A 274 11.09 16.30 -34.33
CA SER A 274 9.62 16.36 -34.23
C SER A 274 8.84 16.73 -35.52
N VAL A 275 9.45 17.35 -36.55
CA VAL A 275 9.08 17.47 -38.01
C VAL A 275 9.26 18.91 -38.56
N ILE A 276 9.93 18.99 -39.74
CA ILE A 276 10.17 20.08 -40.72
C ILE A 276 9.87 21.53 -40.28
N LEU A 277 10.95 22.31 -40.12
CA LEU A 277 10.97 23.74 -40.43
C LEU A 277 12.23 24.08 -41.22
N LYS A 278 12.09 24.13 -42.55
CA LYS A 278 13.05 24.73 -43.48
C LYS A 278 12.83 26.24 -43.65
N ASP A 279 11.79 26.82 -43.06
CA ASP A 279 11.26 28.13 -43.48
C ASP A 279 11.17 29.19 -42.36
N LEU A 280 11.88 29.06 -41.22
CA LEU A 280 11.80 30.05 -40.13
C LEU A 280 13.11 30.74 -39.71
N MET A 281 14.17 30.70 -40.51
CA MET A 281 15.31 31.60 -40.29
C MET A 281 15.72 32.30 -41.58
N ASN A 282 15.15 33.49 -41.78
CA ASN A 282 15.68 34.49 -42.69
C ASN A 282 17.10 34.87 -42.27
N GLU A 283 17.99 34.85 -43.27
CA GLU A 283 19.14 35.73 -43.46
C GLU A 283 19.69 36.46 -42.23
N HIS A 284 20.67 35.85 -41.55
CA HIS A 284 21.90 36.57 -41.22
C HIS A 284 23.06 35.56 -41.04
N SER A 285 23.87 35.50 -42.09
CA SER A 285 25.23 35.01 -42.12
C SER A 285 26.06 35.46 -40.92
N ILE A 286 26.74 34.52 -40.23
CA ILE A 286 28.17 34.65 -39.89
C ILE A 286 28.83 33.27 -40.01
N GLU A 287 29.83 33.22 -40.90
CA GLU A 287 30.77 32.13 -41.13
C GLU A 287 31.60 31.82 -39.87
N GLY A 288 31.93 30.55 -39.66
CA GLY A 288 32.79 30.11 -38.56
C GLY A 288 33.38 28.71 -38.77
N SER A 289 34.24 28.60 -39.77
CA SER A 289 35.25 27.55 -40.01
C SER A 289 35.31 26.33 -39.07
N TYR A 290 35.01 25.15 -39.61
CA TYR A 290 35.91 23.99 -39.48
C TYR A 290 36.09 23.36 -40.86
N VAL A 291 37.34 23.37 -41.31
CA VAL A 291 37.80 22.89 -42.61
C VAL A 291 37.65 21.36 -42.65
N ALA A 292 36.79 20.88 -43.54
CA ALA A 292 36.82 19.49 -43.99
C ALA A 292 38.09 19.27 -44.82
N THR A 293 38.93 18.31 -44.41
CA THR A 293 39.97 17.75 -45.28
C THR A 293 39.62 16.30 -45.59
N SER A 294 39.28 16.07 -46.86
CA SER A 294 39.50 14.93 -47.78
C SER A 294 39.69 13.48 -47.30
N PRO A 295 39.37 12.48 -48.16
CA PRO A 295 38.87 11.17 -47.76
C PRO A 295 39.95 10.25 -47.21
N VAL A 296 39.63 9.53 -46.13
CA VAL A 296 40.52 8.55 -45.50
C VAL A 296 40.36 7.19 -46.19
N ASP A 297 41.50 6.65 -46.62
CA ASP A 297 41.66 5.32 -47.19
C ASP A 297 41.02 4.22 -46.33
N GLN A 298 40.08 3.48 -46.93
CA GLN A 298 39.60 2.22 -46.38
C GLN A 298 40.68 1.15 -46.57
N ILE A 299 41.36 0.76 -45.50
CA ILE A 299 42.13 -0.48 -45.47
C ILE A 299 41.27 -1.55 -44.81
N THR A 300 40.56 -2.31 -45.62
CA THR A 300 40.01 -3.61 -45.25
C THR A 300 41.13 -4.64 -45.31
N SER A 301 41.60 -5.12 -44.15
CA SER A 301 42.39 -6.34 -44.08
C SER A 301 41.83 -7.24 -42.99
N SER A 302 41.53 -8.47 -43.41
CA SER A 302 41.09 -9.58 -42.58
C SER A 302 42.18 -9.97 -41.58
N VAL A 303 41.79 -10.22 -40.32
CA VAL A 303 42.16 -11.41 -39.49
C VAL A 303 41.75 -11.22 -38.02
N THR A 304 41.23 -12.32 -37.46
CA THR A 304 40.91 -12.71 -36.06
C THR A 304 40.94 -11.66 -34.94
N ALA A 305 39.75 -11.32 -34.44
CA ALA A 305 39.53 -10.74 -33.12
C ALA A 305 39.01 -11.82 -32.15
N ALA A 306 39.43 -11.74 -30.89
CA ALA A 306 38.62 -12.30 -29.82
C ALA A 306 37.34 -11.46 -29.68
N THR A 307 36.28 -11.95 -30.33
CA THR A 307 34.85 -11.78 -29.98
C THR A 307 34.23 -10.38 -30.00
N GLY A 308 34.23 -9.73 -31.17
CA GLY A 308 33.30 -8.66 -31.56
C GLY A 308 33.41 -8.42 -33.07
N THR A 309 32.32 -8.23 -33.79
CA THR A 309 32.32 -7.99 -35.24
C THR A 309 32.80 -6.56 -35.52
N VAL A 310 34.12 -6.36 -35.50
CA VAL A 310 34.77 -5.05 -35.77
C VAL A 310 34.29 -4.40 -37.07
N SER A 311 33.89 -5.21 -38.07
CA SER A 311 33.31 -4.75 -39.34
C SER A 311 32.00 -3.97 -39.21
N GLU A 312 31.31 -4.09 -38.07
CA GLU A 312 30.05 -3.41 -37.79
C GLU A 312 30.23 -2.03 -37.13
N TRP A 313 31.47 -1.58 -36.97
CA TRP A 313 31.81 -0.33 -36.29
C TRP A 313 32.55 0.63 -37.21
N GLN A 314 32.15 1.90 -37.17
CA GLN A 314 33.00 3.02 -37.55
C GLN A 314 33.85 3.41 -36.35
N TYR A 315 35.15 3.56 -36.57
CA TYR A 315 36.10 3.90 -35.53
C TYR A 315 37.23 4.77 -36.05
N GLN A 316 37.87 5.50 -35.14
CA GLN A 316 38.99 6.40 -35.43
C GLN A 316 40.13 6.15 -34.45
N LEU A 317 41.37 6.25 -34.92
CA LEU A 317 42.54 6.15 -34.04
C LEU A 317 42.62 7.42 -33.18
N THR A 318 42.85 7.28 -31.87
CA THR A 318 43.01 8.44 -30.97
C THR A 318 44.22 9.30 -31.37
N PRO A 319 44.25 10.60 -31.03
CA PRO A 319 45.40 11.47 -31.32
C PRO A 319 46.73 10.91 -30.79
N GLN A 320 46.70 10.21 -29.66
CA GLN A 320 47.84 9.55 -29.02
C GLN A 320 48.25 8.24 -29.71
N LYS A 321 47.47 7.75 -30.68
CA LYS A 321 47.70 6.53 -31.46
C LYS A 321 47.77 5.24 -30.63
N ASP A 322 47.23 5.26 -29.42
CA ASP A 322 47.27 4.15 -28.47
C ASP A 322 45.96 3.33 -28.47
N ARG A 323 44.84 3.93 -28.89
CA ARG A 323 43.49 3.35 -28.81
C ARG A 323 42.64 3.64 -30.05
N TYR A 324 41.52 2.93 -30.20
CA TYR A 324 40.49 3.23 -31.20
C TYR A 324 39.21 3.74 -30.53
N LEU A 325 38.73 4.91 -30.96
CA LEU A 325 37.45 5.46 -30.59
C LEU A 325 36.35 4.89 -31.50
N LEU A 326 35.40 4.17 -30.91
CA LEU A 326 34.20 3.66 -31.59
C LEU A 326 33.19 4.80 -31.73
N THR A 327 33.03 5.34 -32.93
CA THR A 327 32.24 6.56 -33.18
C THR A 327 30.80 6.28 -33.59
N LYS A 328 30.55 5.14 -34.26
CA LYS A 328 29.21 4.76 -34.71
C LYS A 328 29.10 3.28 -35.00
N TYR A 329 27.99 2.68 -34.60
CA TYR A 329 27.59 1.34 -35.01
C TYR A 329 26.87 1.41 -36.37
N ILE A 330 27.36 0.62 -37.33
CA ILE A 330 26.85 0.52 -38.71
C ILE A 330 26.38 -0.89 -39.07
N GLY A 331 26.46 -1.82 -38.10
CA GLY A 331 25.99 -3.19 -38.28
C GLY A 331 24.47 -3.31 -38.40
N LYS A 332 24.04 -4.50 -38.81
CA LYS A 332 22.62 -4.87 -38.88
C LYS A 332 22.20 -5.80 -37.74
N SER A 333 23.15 -6.32 -36.96
CA SER A 333 22.84 -7.16 -35.82
C SER A 333 21.98 -6.40 -34.81
N GLN A 334 20.98 -7.10 -34.27
CA GLN A 334 20.15 -6.65 -33.15
C GLN A 334 20.81 -6.99 -31.80
N GLU A 335 21.82 -7.87 -31.80
CA GLU A 335 22.60 -8.24 -30.64
C GLU A 335 23.97 -7.55 -30.73
N ILE A 336 24.13 -6.48 -29.95
CA ILE A 336 25.33 -5.65 -30.01
C ILE A 336 26.42 -6.23 -29.12
N VAL A 337 27.62 -6.38 -29.69
CA VAL A 337 28.84 -6.70 -28.95
C VAL A 337 29.88 -5.61 -29.20
N VAL A 338 30.18 -4.83 -28.16
CA VAL A 338 31.20 -3.77 -28.22
C VAL A 338 32.59 -4.42 -28.15
N PRO A 339 33.44 -4.28 -29.17
CA PRO A 339 34.78 -4.87 -29.16
C PRO A 339 35.67 -4.16 -28.13
N THR A 340 36.46 -4.93 -27.38
CA THR A 340 37.45 -4.40 -26.41
C THR A 340 38.80 -4.03 -27.05
N VAL A 341 39.10 -4.62 -28.21
CA VAL A 341 40.35 -4.46 -28.95
C VAL A 341 40.08 -4.42 -30.45
N ILE A 342 40.74 -3.50 -31.16
CA ILE A 342 40.81 -3.45 -32.63
C ILE A 342 42.29 -3.40 -33.01
N ASN A 343 42.74 -4.31 -33.89
CA ASN A 343 44.13 -4.37 -34.38
C ASN A 343 45.19 -4.33 -33.26
N GLY A 344 44.95 -5.06 -32.16
CA GLY A 344 45.85 -5.12 -31.00
C GLY A 344 45.85 -3.89 -30.09
N LYS A 345 45.02 -2.87 -30.36
CA LYS A 345 44.87 -1.67 -29.53
C LYS A 345 43.52 -1.67 -28.79
N PRO A 346 43.46 -1.23 -27.52
CA PRO A 346 42.20 -1.10 -26.78
C PRO A 346 41.24 -0.13 -27.46
N THR A 347 39.95 -0.28 -27.17
CA THR A 347 38.89 0.61 -27.65
C THR A 347 38.40 1.58 -26.57
N ILE A 348 37.76 2.66 -27.02
CA ILE A 348 36.97 3.60 -26.21
C ILE A 348 35.62 3.72 -26.91
N LEU A 349 34.53 3.68 -26.16
CA LEU A 349 33.19 3.94 -26.70
C LEU A 349 32.91 5.44 -26.66
N ASN A 350 32.55 6.06 -27.80
CA ASN A 350 32.28 7.50 -27.85
C ASN A 350 31.12 7.90 -26.92
N ASN A 351 29.98 7.24 -27.08
CA ASN A 351 28.77 7.48 -26.28
C ASN A 351 27.78 6.31 -26.45
N ILE A 352 26.71 6.30 -25.69
CA ILE A 352 25.53 5.45 -25.88
C ILE A 352 24.34 6.36 -26.13
N ASN A 353 24.14 6.73 -27.39
CA ASN A 353 23.04 7.60 -27.83
C ASN A 353 22.68 7.30 -29.30
N THR A 354 21.72 8.03 -29.85
CA THR A 354 21.24 7.82 -31.23
C THR A 354 22.28 8.17 -32.31
N ALA A 355 23.30 8.97 -32.00
CA ALA A 355 24.39 9.26 -32.93
C ALA A 355 25.32 8.04 -33.10
N VAL A 356 25.62 7.35 -31.99
CA VAL A 356 26.45 6.13 -31.99
C VAL A 356 25.62 4.91 -32.40
N PHE A 357 24.37 4.79 -31.95
CA PHE A 357 23.46 3.68 -32.22
C PHE A 357 22.20 4.15 -32.95
N PRO A 358 22.25 4.46 -34.25
CA PRO A 358 21.10 4.98 -35.00
C PRO A 358 19.96 3.97 -35.13
N ASN A 359 20.24 2.67 -35.05
CA ASN A 359 19.27 1.58 -35.13
C ASN A 359 18.77 1.12 -33.74
N TYR A 360 18.90 1.96 -32.70
CA TYR A 360 18.63 1.58 -31.31
C TYR A 360 17.27 0.91 -31.07
N LYS A 361 16.21 1.34 -31.75
CA LYS A 361 14.87 0.73 -31.64
C LYS A 361 14.81 -0.73 -32.07
N SER A 362 15.81 -1.23 -32.82
CA SER A 362 15.90 -2.62 -33.26
C SER A 362 16.79 -3.50 -32.38
N ILE A 363 17.54 -2.91 -31.45
CA ILE A 363 18.51 -3.63 -30.63
C ILE A 363 17.75 -4.44 -29.58
N THR A 364 18.05 -5.74 -29.51
CA THR A 364 17.47 -6.69 -28.56
C THR A 364 18.40 -7.03 -27.40
N SER A 365 19.72 -6.96 -27.61
CA SER A 365 20.70 -7.13 -26.53
C SER A 365 21.92 -6.24 -26.73
N PHE A 366 22.56 -5.86 -25.63
CA PHE A 366 23.78 -5.05 -25.65
C PHE A 366 24.80 -5.58 -24.65
N LYS A 367 26.01 -5.89 -25.10
CA LYS A 367 27.10 -6.31 -24.21
C LYS A 367 28.46 -5.78 -24.60
N ILE A 368 29.35 -5.70 -23.63
CA ILE A 368 30.79 -5.52 -23.86
C ILE A 368 31.43 -6.90 -24.05
N ALA A 369 32.30 -7.04 -25.04
CA ALA A 369 33.06 -8.28 -25.25
C ALA A 369 33.93 -8.60 -24.03
N SER A 370 34.23 -9.90 -23.82
CA SER A 370 35.16 -10.31 -22.77
C SER A 370 36.54 -9.71 -22.97
N GLY A 371 37.18 -9.23 -21.89
CA GLY A 371 38.52 -8.66 -21.93
C GLY A 371 38.68 -7.50 -20.95
N ASN A 372 39.53 -6.55 -21.32
CA ASN A 372 39.69 -5.31 -20.55
C ASN A 372 38.42 -4.46 -20.63
N LYS A 373 38.15 -3.69 -19.57
CA LYS A 373 37.04 -2.73 -19.61
C LYS A 373 37.22 -1.70 -20.72
N VAL A 374 36.11 -1.31 -21.34
CA VAL A 374 36.04 -0.27 -22.39
C VAL A 374 35.63 1.04 -21.74
N PRO A 375 36.50 2.05 -21.69
CA PRO A 375 36.13 3.38 -21.22
C PRO A 375 35.11 4.02 -22.15
N ILE A 376 34.20 4.78 -21.56
CA ILE A 376 33.31 5.66 -22.31
C ILE A 376 33.85 7.10 -22.30
N GLN A 377 33.81 7.78 -23.46
CA GLN A 377 34.40 9.12 -23.59
C GLN A 377 33.57 10.21 -22.91
N THR A 378 32.23 10.06 -22.87
CA THR A 378 31.32 11.01 -22.23
C THR A 378 31.36 10.90 -20.69
N THR A 379 31.11 12.00 -20.00
CA THR A 379 30.84 12.01 -18.55
C THR A 379 29.34 11.98 -18.22
N ASP A 380 28.49 12.07 -19.23
CA ASP A 380 27.03 12.14 -19.12
C ASP A 380 26.41 10.98 -19.91
N LEU A 381 25.78 10.06 -19.18
CA LEU A 381 25.04 8.91 -19.69
C LEU A 381 23.52 9.10 -19.55
N ARG A 382 23.05 10.33 -19.38
CA ARG A 382 21.61 10.59 -19.32
C ARG A 382 20.91 10.15 -20.60
N HIS A 383 19.79 9.46 -20.42
CA HIS A 383 18.99 8.90 -21.52
C HIS A 383 19.77 7.97 -22.46
N ALA A 384 20.93 7.44 -22.04
CA ALA A 384 21.38 6.20 -22.65
C ALA A 384 20.27 5.16 -22.51
N PHE A 385 20.22 4.16 -23.38
CA PHE A 385 19.17 3.12 -23.48
C PHE A 385 17.69 3.55 -23.40
N GLN A 386 17.34 4.82 -23.16
CA GLN A 386 15.98 5.27 -22.92
C GLN A 386 15.12 5.03 -24.16
N PHE A 387 13.95 4.43 -23.94
CA PHE A 387 13.00 4.07 -25.00
C PHE A 387 13.56 3.09 -26.04
N TRP A 388 14.52 2.23 -25.67
CA TRP A 388 14.98 1.13 -26.52
C TRP A 388 13.94 0.00 -26.47
N SER A 389 12.82 0.21 -27.17
CA SER A 389 11.58 -0.58 -27.01
C SER A 389 11.70 -2.09 -27.26
N ASN A 390 12.80 -2.55 -27.91
CA ASN A 390 13.07 -3.96 -28.18
C ASN A 390 14.17 -4.57 -27.32
N LEU A 391 14.83 -3.78 -26.47
CA LEU A 391 15.93 -4.23 -25.62
C LEU A 391 15.42 -5.19 -24.56
N LYS A 392 16.04 -6.37 -24.48
CA LYS A 392 15.66 -7.45 -23.54
C LYS A 392 16.71 -7.66 -22.46
N GLU A 393 17.98 -7.49 -22.80
CA GLU A 393 19.07 -7.70 -21.86
C GLU A 393 20.26 -6.77 -22.14
N VAL A 394 20.93 -6.38 -21.07
CA VAL A 394 22.23 -5.70 -21.13
C VAL A 394 23.26 -6.34 -20.20
N ASP A 395 24.49 -6.42 -20.67
CA ASP A 395 25.67 -6.79 -19.88
C ASP A 395 26.75 -5.71 -20.05
N LEU A 396 26.80 -4.80 -19.07
CA LEU A 396 27.71 -3.66 -19.04
C LEU A 396 28.85 -3.84 -18.03
N THR A 397 29.12 -5.08 -17.60
CA THR A 397 30.21 -5.39 -16.65
C THR A 397 31.59 -4.98 -17.19
N GLY A 398 31.76 -5.05 -18.52
CA GLY A 398 32.96 -4.59 -19.23
C GLY A 398 33.00 -3.09 -19.52
N LEU A 399 32.00 -2.30 -19.13
CA LEU A 399 32.00 -0.85 -19.36
C LEU A 399 32.74 -0.14 -18.22
N ASP A 400 33.67 0.75 -18.55
CA ASP A 400 34.32 1.62 -17.57
C ASP A 400 33.62 2.98 -17.54
N VAL A 401 32.89 3.20 -16.44
CA VAL A 401 32.11 4.40 -16.14
C VAL A 401 32.77 5.29 -15.08
N SER A 402 34.05 5.07 -14.77
CA SER A 402 34.76 5.79 -13.69
C SER A 402 34.83 7.30 -13.88
N THR A 403 34.61 7.80 -15.10
CA THR A 403 34.55 9.24 -15.43
C THR A 403 33.14 9.80 -15.50
N VAL A 404 32.11 8.97 -15.36
CA VAL A 404 30.70 9.36 -15.51
C VAL A 404 30.21 10.02 -14.22
N THR A 405 29.53 11.16 -14.37
CA THR A 405 28.95 11.92 -13.26
C THR A 405 27.43 11.91 -13.26
N ASN A 406 26.78 11.51 -14.37
CA ASN A 406 25.33 11.49 -14.50
C ASN A 406 24.83 10.26 -15.25
N THR A 407 23.92 9.50 -14.64
CA THR A 407 23.25 8.31 -15.22
C THR A 407 21.73 8.43 -15.20
N GLY A 408 21.21 9.67 -15.16
CA GLY A 408 19.78 9.94 -15.08
C GLY A 408 19.00 9.38 -16.27
N ALA A 409 17.91 8.64 -16.00
CA ALA A 409 17.08 8.00 -17.01
C ALA A 409 17.83 7.06 -17.99
N MET A 410 18.96 6.49 -17.57
CA MET A 410 19.82 5.61 -18.41
C MET A 410 19.15 4.30 -18.86
N PHE A 411 18.05 3.88 -18.24
CA PHE A 411 17.21 2.75 -18.64
C PHE A 411 15.76 3.14 -18.35
N ALA A 412 15.32 4.35 -18.75
CA ALA A 412 13.94 4.72 -18.53
C ALA A 412 13.06 4.29 -19.71
N ASN A 413 11.93 3.65 -19.39
CA ASN A 413 10.91 3.21 -20.34
C ASN A 413 11.39 2.18 -21.36
N ASP A 414 12.06 1.12 -20.89
CA ASP A 414 12.44 -0.04 -21.70
C ASP A 414 11.49 -1.23 -21.42
N PRO A 415 10.31 -1.29 -22.08
CA PRO A 415 9.20 -2.17 -21.70
C PRO A 415 9.48 -3.68 -21.87
N LEU A 416 10.58 -4.05 -22.54
CA LEU A 416 10.98 -5.43 -22.77
C LEU A 416 12.24 -5.84 -22.00
N LEU A 417 12.90 -4.92 -21.29
CA LEU A 417 14.14 -5.21 -20.56
C LEU A 417 13.82 -6.13 -19.38
N THR A 418 14.41 -7.33 -19.37
CA THR A 418 14.24 -8.32 -18.31
C THR A 418 15.48 -8.48 -17.44
N LYS A 419 16.66 -8.14 -17.98
CA LYS A 419 17.96 -8.31 -17.30
C LYS A 419 18.89 -7.13 -17.56
N ALA A 420 19.48 -6.59 -16.50
CA ALA A 420 20.53 -5.60 -16.58
C ALA A 420 21.67 -5.95 -15.61
N ASN A 421 22.84 -6.30 -16.17
CA ASN A 421 24.05 -6.53 -15.39
C ASN A 421 24.99 -5.32 -15.45
N LEU A 422 25.09 -4.61 -14.32
CA LEU A 422 25.93 -3.43 -14.13
C LEU A 422 26.98 -3.65 -13.02
N SER A 423 27.26 -4.92 -12.71
CA SER A 423 28.18 -5.28 -11.64
C SER A 423 29.61 -4.84 -11.97
N GLY A 424 30.34 -4.43 -10.92
CA GLY A 424 31.74 -4.01 -11.04
C GLY A 424 31.94 -2.59 -11.58
N TRP A 425 30.89 -1.80 -11.77
CA TRP A 425 31.01 -0.37 -12.05
C TRP A 425 31.70 0.39 -10.91
N ASP A 426 32.54 1.37 -11.27
CA ASP A 426 33.01 2.38 -10.34
C ASP A 426 32.06 3.58 -10.39
N THR A 427 31.10 3.61 -9.48
CA THR A 427 30.08 4.67 -9.39
C THR A 427 30.50 5.84 -8.51
N SER A 428 31.75 5.86 -8.02
CA SER A 428 32.21 6.82 -6.99
C SER A 428 32.20 8.28 -7.45
N HIS A 429 32.10 8.56 -8.76
CA HIS A 429 32.00 9.90 -9.32
C HIS A 429 30.57 10.30 -9.74
N ILE A 430 29.59 9.38 -9.66
CA ILE A 430 28.22 9.65 -10.07
C ILE A 430 27.52 10.53 -9.03
N ILE A 431 26.90 11.61 -9.48
CA ILE A 431 26.21 12.62 -8.68
C ILE A 431 24.68 12.48 -8.84
N ASP A 432 24.21 12.11 -10.03
CA ASP A 432 22.78 12.07 -10.37
C ASP A 432 22.39 10.71 -10.97
N MET A 433 21.44 10.04 -10.30
CA MET A 433 20.87 8.74 -10.66
C MET A 433 19.34 8.80 -10.81
N ASN A 434 18.77 9.99 -11.04
CA ASN A 434 17.33 10.14 -11.14
C ASN A 434 16.74 9.30 -12.29
N TYR A 435 15.57 8.70 -12.10
CA TYR A 435 14.85 7.91 -13.11
C TYR A 435 15.65 6.74 -13.73
N MET A 436 16.81 6.34 -13.18
CA MET A 436 17.76 5.48 -13.89
C MET A 436 17.15 4.20 -14.46
N PHE A 437 16.21 3.55 -13.74
CA PHE A 437 15.48 2.36 -14.21
C PHE A 437 13.96 2.60 -14.27
N ASN A 438 13.55 3.84 -14.48
CA ASN A 438 12.14 4.19 -14.35
C ASN A 438 11.27 3.51 -15.41
N ALA A 439 10.20 2.85 -14.98
CA ALA A 439 9.21 2.22 -15.84
C ALA A 439 9.73 1.02 -16.67
N ASP A 440 10.82 0.39 -16.27
CA ASP A 440 11.25 -0.92 -16.79
C ASP A 440 10.44 -2.06 -16.16
N ARG A 441 9.15 -2.08 -16.48
CA ARG A 441 8.14 -2.91 -15.80
C ARG A 441 8.42 -4.42 -15.85
N LYS A 442 9.21 -4.87 -16.83
CA LYS A 442 9.60 -6.28 -17.01
C LYS A 442 10.96 -6.65 -16.42
N LEU A 443 11.70 -5.69 -15.86
CA LEU A 443 13.01 -5.96 -15.27
C LEU A 443 12.86 -6.90 -14.08
N GLN A 444 13.56 -8.03 -14.11
CA GLN A 444 13.52 -9.07 -13.08
C GLN A 444 14.89 -9.26 -12.44
N GLU A 445 15.95 -9.20 -13.24
CA GLU A 445 17.34 -9.38 -12.82
C GLU A 445 18.09 -8.05 -12.95
N LEU A 446 18.32 -7.38 -11.83
CA LEU A 446 19.10 -6.14 -11.75
C LEU A 446 20.31 -6.35 -10.84
N GLU A 447 21.51 -6.34 -11.40
CA GLU A 447 22.75 -6.57 -10.66
C GLU A 447 23.53 -5.26 -10.46
N LEU A 448 23.56 -4.76 -9.21
CA LEU A 448 24.18 -3.47 -8.80
C LEU A 448 25.37 -3.64 -7.84
N ALA A 449 26.00 -4.81 -7.83
CA ALA A 449 26.97 -5.16 -6.80
C ALA A 449 28.16 -4.18 -6.76
N ASN A 450 28.55 -3.79 -5.53
CA ASN A 450 29.67 -2.91 -5.19
C ASN A 450 29.56 -1.45 -5.63
N TRP A 451 28.34 -0.96 -5.88
CA TRP A 451 28.14 0.47 -6.15
C TRP A 451 28.47 1.31 -4.92
N ASP A 452 29.34 2.31 -5.12
CA ASP A 452 29.61 3.40 -4.18
C ASP A 452 28.75 4.61 -4.56
N VAL A 453 27.70 4.86 -3.79
CA VAL A 453 26.72 5.94 -4.04
C VAL A 453 26.90 7.14 -3.12
N ARG A 454 28.01 7.23 -2.38
CA ARG A 454 28.25 8.28 -1.37
C ARG A 454 28.35 9.69 -1.94
N GLN A 455 28.56 9.84 -3.25
CA GLN A 455 28.58 11.15 -3.92
C GLN A 455 27.23 11.52 -4.54
N VAL A 456 26.27 10.59 -4.59
CA VAL A 456 24.97 10.80 -5.23
C VAL A 456 24.14 11.77 -4.40
N VAL A 457 23.56 12.76 -5.08
CA VAL A 457 22.69 13.79 -4.49
C VAL A 457 21.22 13.56 -4.86
N ASN A 458 20.96 12.97 -6.03
CA ASN A 458 19.62 12.78 -6.57
C ASN A 458 19.36 11.32 -6.97
N MET A 459 18.36 10.70 -6.32
CA MET A 459 17.85 9.34 -6.60
C MET A 459 16.33 9.35 -6.87
N ASP A 460 15.78 10.50 -7.27
CA ASP A 460 14.36 10.66 -7.59
C ASP A 460 13.90 9.59 -8.60
N HIS A 461 12.82 8.86 -8.32
CA HIS A 461 12.24 7.82 -9.18
C HIS A 461 13.21 6.70 -9.66
N MET A 462 14.39 6.53 -9.06
CA MET A 462 15.44 5.63 -9.56
C MET A 462 14.98 4.21 -9.86
N PHE A 463 14.15 3.61 -8.99
CA PHE A 463 13.59 2.26 -9.12
C PHE A 463 12.06 2.27 -9.33
N SER A 464 11.49 3.40 -9.74
CA SER A 464 10.05 3.55 -9.87
C SER A 464 9.49 2.70 -11.03
N TYR A 465 8.39 2.00 -10.77
CA TYR A 465 7.65 1.12 -11.66
C TYR A 465 8.42 -0.11 -12.15
N LEU A 466 9.41 -0.57 -11.36
CA LEU A 466 10.03 -1.89 -11.51
C LEU A 466 9.10 -3.00 -10.98
N SER A 467 7.95 -3.17 -11.62
CA SER A 467 6.85 -4.02 -11.12
C SER A 467 7.15 -5.52 -11.03
N SER A 468 8.16 -6.02 -11.76
CA SER A 468 8.55 -7.44 -11.76
C SER A 468 9.72 -7.76 -10.81
N VAL A 469 10.30 -6.75 -10.15
CA VAL A 469 11.42 -6.94 -9.22
C VAL A 469 10.89 -7.40 -7.85
N LYS A 470 11.27 -8.61 -7.46
CA LYS A 470 10.89 -9.23 -6.18
C LYS A 470 11.90 -9.02 -5.07
N LYS A 471 13.18 -8.85 -5.44
CA LYS A 471 14.31 -8.66 -4.54
C LYS A 471 15.24 -7.63 -5.16
N LEU A 472 15.75 -6.73 -4.34
CA LEU A 472 16.71 -5.72 -4.74
C LEU A 472 17.80 -5.64 -3.68
N ASP A 473 19.04 -5.94 -4.06
CA ASP A 473 20.18 -5.83 -3.17
C ASP A 473 20.73 -4.40 -3.19
N LEU A 474 20.53 -3.68 -2.08
CA LEU A 474 21.03 -2.32 -1.86
C LEU A 474 22.02 -2.27 -0.69
N SER A 475 22.64 -3.40 -0.35
CA SER A 475 23.50 -3.51 0.85
C SER A 475 24.73 -2.60 0.85
N SER A 476 25.16 -2.10 -0.32
CA SER A 476 26.27 -1.13 -0.44
C SER A 476 25.82 0.35 -0.46
N PHE A 477 24.51 0.63 -0.46
CA PHE A 477 23.99 1.98 -0.69
C PHE A 477 24.08 2.83 0.58
N GLN A 478 25.13 3.65 0.67
CA GLN A 478 25.34 4.66 1.70
C GLN A 478 24.85 6.02 1.17
N THR A 479 23.71 6.49 1.71
CA THR A 479 22.94 7.60 1.11
C THR A 479 23.12 8.94 1.83
N GLU A 480 24.22 9.14 2.56
CA GLU A 480 24.37 10.29 3.48
C GLU A 480 24.34 11.64 2.76
N LYS A 481 24.67 11.69 1.46
CA LYS A 481 24.61 12.92 0.64
C LYS A 481 23.33 13.09 -0.17
N VAL A 482 22.45 12.09 -0.19
CA VAL A 482 21.22 12.15 -0.97
C VAL A 482 20.29 13.20 -0.39
N LYS A 483 19.79 14.08 -1.25
CA LYS A 483 18.84 15.16 -0.91
C LYS A 483 17.45 14.92 -1.49
N ILE A 484 17.39 14.28 -2.66
CA ILE A 484 16.16 14.04 -3.41
C ILE A 484 16.00 12.53 -3.61
N MET A 485 14.91 11.97 -3.07
CA MET A 485 14.60 10.54 -3.09
C MET A 485 13.10 10.30 -3.33
N ASN A 486 12.36 11.28 -3.86
CA ASN A 486 10.92 11.12 -4.04
C ASN A 486 10.63 9.93 -4.96
N SER A 487 9.57 9.21 -4.67
CA SER A 487 9.09 8.11 -5.51
C SER A 487 10.13 7.01 -5.83
N MET A 488 11.20 6.86 -5.04
CA MET A 488 12.32 5.95 -5.37
C MET A 488 11.87 4.52 -5.67
N PHE A 489 10.90 3.98 -4.91
CA PHE A 489 10.34 2.62 -5.08
C PHE A 489 8.84 2.65 -5.45
N LEU A 490 8.35 3.77 -6.00
CA LEU A 490 6.95 3.96 -6.42
C LEU A 490 6.54 2.88 -7.43
N GLY A 491 5.48 2.12 -7.16
CA GLY A 491 4.93 1.13 -8.09
C GLY A 491 5.66 -0.23 -8.12
N MET A 492 6.58 -0.49 -7.18
CA MET A 492 7.23 -1.80 -7.02
C MET A 492 6.31 -2.80 -6.29
N ASN A 493 5.27 -3.25 -6.98
CA ASN A 493 4.16 -4.02 -6.40
C ASN A 493 4.54 -5.44 -5.94
N GLU A 494 5.58 -6.06 -6.52
CA GLU A 494 6.04 -7.41 -6.16
C GLU A 494 7.16 -7.45 -5.11
N LEU A 495 7.68 -6.29 -4.70
CA LEU A 495 8.74 -6.18 -3.70
C LEU A 495 8.18 -6.42 -2.29
N ASN A 496 8.60 -7.52 -1.64
CA ASN A 496 8.11 -7.90 -0.31
C ASN A 496 9.14 -7.75 0.82
N LEU A 497 10.43 -7.59 0.47
CA LEU A 497 11.52 -7.38 1.42
C LEU A 497 12.47 -6.31 0.86
N LEU A 498 12.83 -5.34 1.70
CA LEU A 498 13.84 -4.35 1.38
C LEU A 498 14.74 -4.10 2.59
N ASP A 499 16.03 -4.38 2.42
CA ASP A 499 17.04 -4.10 3.42
C ASP A 499 17.66 -2.72 3.16
N LEU A 500 17.33 -1.76 4.02
CA LEU A 500 17.78 -0.36 4.00
C LEU A 500 18.69 -0.04 5.20
N ARG A 501 19.41 -1.04 5.73
CA ARG A 501 20.31 -0.88 6.89
C ARG A 501 21.40 0.18 6.75
N GLN A 502 21.78 0.50 5.52
CA GLN A 502 22.82 1.49 5.19
C GLN A 502 22.25 2.84 4.75
N PHE A 503 20.93 2.96 4.62
CA PHE A 503 20.30 4.21 4.21
C PHE A 503 20.30 5.21 5.37
N ASP A 504 20.63 6.45 5.04
CA ASP A 504 20.56 7.63 5.89
C ASP A 504 19.72 8.69 5.15
N LEU A 505 18.57 9.07 5.74
CA LEU A 505 17.66 10.06 5.18
C LEU A 505 17.80 11.42 5.90
N THR A 506 18.85 11.65 6.69
CA THR A 506 19.06 12.89 7.45
C THR A 506 18.98 14.12 6.53
N ASN A 507 19.60 14.05 5.35
CA ASN A 507 19.64 15.14 4.37
C ASN A 507 18.46 15.16 3.38
N VAL A 508 17.55 14.19 3.45
CA VAL A 508 16.36 14.11 2.60
C VAL A 508 15.23 14.91 3.25
N THR A 509 14.82 16.02 2.62
CA THR A 509 13.77 16.91 3.16
C THR A 509 12.36 16.49 2.76
N ASP A 510 12.24 15.84 1.59
CA ASP A 510 10.96 15.35 1.06
C ASP A 510 11.02 13.84 0.89
N THR A 511 10.03 13.15 1.46
CA THR A 511 9.91 11.69 1.44
C THR A 511 8.60 11.25 0.76
N THR A 512 8.06 12.13 -0.09
CA THR A 512 6.83 11.90 -0.82
C THR A 512 6.93 10.65 -1.69
N ASN A 513 5.93 9.77 -1.56
CA ASN A 513 5.70 8.60 -2.39
C ASN A 513 6.85 7.57 -2.51
N ILE A 514 7.84 7.57 -1.62
CA ILE A 514 8.99 6.64 -1.68
C ILE A 514 8.54 5.19 -1.89
N PHE A 515 7.48 4.76 -1.20
CA PHE A 515 7.01 3.37 -1.21
C PHE A 515 5.62 3.16 -1.82
N THR A 516 5.00 4.18 -2.41
CA THR A 516 3.62 4.15 -2.89
C THR A 516 3.38 3.02 -3.89
N THR A 517 2.28 2.28 -3.75
CA THR A 517 1.80 1.29 -4.74
C THR A 517 0.36 1.53 -5.14
N ASP A 518 -0.03 1.00 -6.30
CA ASP A 518 -1.39 1.14 -6.83
C ASP A 518 -2.42 0.36 -5.98
N ASN A 519 -1.98 -0.75 -5.38
CA ASN A 519 -2.80 -1.64 -4.55
C ASN A 519 -2.10 -1.92 -3.21
N LYS A 520 -2.86 -2.41 -2.22
CA LYS A 520 -2.29 -2.87 -0.95
C LYS A 520 -1.35 -4.05 -1.19
N THR A 521 -0.05 -3.86 -0.93
CA THR A 521 0.99 -4.89 -1.13
C THR A 521 1.81 -5.10 0.15
N PRO A 522 2.14 -6.35 0.50
CA PRO A 522 2.94 -6.64 1.69
C PRO A 522 4.39 -6.20 1.48
N LEU A 523 4.97 -5.54 2.48
CA LEU A 523 6.39 -5.18 2.52
C LEU A 523 6.95 -5.34 3.95
N LEU A 524 8.18 -5.84 4.05
CA LEU A 524 9.02 -5.72 5.22
C LEU A 524 10.24 -4.85 4.88
N VAL A 525 10.41 -3.75 5.61
CA VAL A 525 11.59 -2.88 5.53
C VAL A 525 12.46 -3.12 6.76
N ILE A 526 13.77 -3.29 6.55
CA ILE A 526 14.73 -3.35 7.65
C ILE A 526 15.60 -2.08 7.59
N ALA A 527 15.49 -1.20 8.59
CA ALA A 527 16.12 0.11 8.54
C ALA A 527 16.60 0.59 9.93
N LYS A 528 17.69 1.36 9.95
CA LYS A 528 18.16 2.06 11.16
C LYS A 528 17.66 3.50 11.24
N ASP A 529 17.39 4.11 10.08
CA ASP A 529 16.98 5.51 9.97
C ASP A 529 15.60 5.74 10.58
N ASN A 530 15.47 6.80 11.38
CA ASN A 530 14.25 7.11 12.11
C ASN A 530 13.09 7.54 11.19
N LYS A 531 13.35 8.18 10.03
CA LYS A 531 12.29 8.54 9.08
C LYS A 531 11.74 7.30 8.40
N LEU A 532 12.59 6.31 8.09
CA LEU A 532 12.15 5.01 7.57
C LEU A 532 11.35 4.22 8.61
N LEU A 533 11.86 4.10 9.84
CA LEU A 533 11.17 3.35 10.91
C LEU A 533 9.78 3.92 11.24
N ASN A 534 9.60 5.24 11.12
CA ASN A 534 8.35 5.94 11.40
C ASN A 534 7.57 6.35 10.15
N TYR A 535 7.92 5.82 8.97
CA TYR A 535 7.27 6.18 7.71
C TYR A 535 5.80 5.73 7.67
N ASN A 536 4.93 6.54 7.06
CA ASN A 536 3.52 6.16 6.88
C ASN A 536 3.35 5.21 5.69
N TYR A 537 3.74 3.95 5.88
CA TYR A 537 3.63 2.90 4.86
C TYR A 537 2.18 2.63 4.42
N LEU A 538 1.22 2.74 5.34
CA LEU A 538 -0.19 2.45 5.06
C LEU A 538 -0.80 3.45 4.06
N SER A 539 -0.45 4.75 4.14
CA SER A 539 -0.91 5.74 3.15
C SER A 539 -0.33 5.51 1.76
N ASN A 540 0.78 4.76 1.68
CA ASN A 540 1.46 4.35 0.46
C ASN A 540 0.99 2.96 -0.02
N ASN A 541 -0.12 2.43 0.53
CA ASN A 541 -0.63 1.09 0.23
C ASN A 541 0.37 -0.04 0.53
N ARG A 542 1.31 0.15 1.47
CA ARG A 542 2.18 -0.91 1.98
C ARG A 542 1.62 -1.45 3.28
N ILE A 543 1.29 -2.74 3.28
CA ILE A 543 0.80 -3.46 4.45
C ILE A 543 1.88 -4.38 5.00
N ILE A 544 1.69 -4.86 6.23
CA ILE A 544 2.66 -5.69 6.94
C ILE A 544 2.91 -6.99 6.16
N ALA A 545 4.16 -7.25 5.77
CA ALA A 545 4.60 -8.59 5.36
C ALA A 545 5.04 -9.41 6.57
N GLY A 546 5.04 -10.74 6.45
CA GLY A 546 5.49 -11.62 7.51
C GLY A 546 4.66 -12.89 7.67
N PRO A 547 5.16 -13.83 8.48
CA PRO A 547 4.34 -14.95 8.94
C PRO A 547 2.98 -14.51 9.47
N THR A 548 1.92 -15.17 9.01
CA THR A 548 0.55 -14.95 9.47
C THR A 548 -0.01 -16.22 10.12
N PHE A 549 -0.97 -16.04 11.03
CA PHE A 549 -1.55 -17.11 11.84
C PHE A 549 -3.06 -17.09 11.71
N ASP A 550 -3.64 -18.11 11.07
CA ASP A 550 -5.07 -18.31 10.82
C ASP A 550 -5.66 -19.25 11.89
N ALA A 551 -6.63 -18.77 12.66
CA ALA A 551 -7.28 -19.53 13.72
C ALA A 551 -8.14 -20.71 13.23
N ASN A 552 -8.34 -20.88 11.92
CA ASN A 552 -9.00 -22.04 11.32
C ASN A 552 -10.41 -22.33 11.87
N GLY A 553 -11.26 -21.31 11.81
CA GLY A 553 -12.61 -21.35 12.37
C GLY A 553 -12.67 -21.23 13.91
N GLY A 554 -11.55 -20.88 14.54
CA GLY A 554 -11.48 -20.34 15.90
C GLY A 554 -11.27 -18.82 15.91
N THR A 555 -10.96 -18.27 17.09
CA THR A 555 -10.65 -16.86 17.33
C THR A 555 -9.49 -16.72 18.32
N PHE A 556 -8.78 -15.60 18.26
CA PHE A 556 -7.82 -15.18 19.29
C PHE A 556 -8.53 -14.38 20.40
N GLU A 557 -7.81 -14.04 21.48
CA GLU A 557 -8.33 -13.32 22.65
C GLU A 557 -9.05 -11.99 22.30
N ASP A 558 -8.60 -11.30 21.24
CA ASP A 558 -9.21 -10.07 20.75
C ASP A 558 -10.36 -10.31 19.74
N ASN A 559 -10.88 -11.54 19.68
CA ASN A 559 -11.87 -12.02 18.71
C ASN A 559 -11.43 -11.98 17.23
N SER A 560 -10.15 -11.70 16.95
CA SER A 560 -9.64 -11.78 15.59
C SER A 560 -9.55 -13.24 15.11
N ILE A 561 -9.63 -13.45 13.80
CA ILE A 561 -9.44 -14.77 13.17
C ILE A 561 -8.03 -14.94 12.60
N THR A 562 -7.26 -13.84 12.49
CA THR A 562 -5.89 -13.83 11.98
C THR A 562 -4.97 -12.95 12.82
N LYS A 563 -3.70 -13.34 12.95
CA LYS A 563 -2.64 -12.54 13.57
C LYS A 563 -1.43 -12.43 12.65
N HIS A 564 -0.78 -11.27 12.68
CA HIS A 564 0.50 -11.05 11.99
C HIS A 564 1.65 -11.13 12.99
N TYR A 565 2.77 -11.75 12.58
CA TYR A 565 3.95 -11.86 13.42
C TYR A 565 4.65 -10.51 13.64
N PHE A 566 4.86 -9.76 12.57
CA PHE A 566 5.31 -8.36 12.65
C PHE A 566 4.13 -7.44 12.95
N GLN A 567 4.41 -6.33 13.62
CA GLN A 567 3.42 -5.33 14.03
C GLN A 567 3.52 -4.04 13.20
N SER A 568 4.58 -3.90 12.41
CA SER A 568 4.88 -2.75 11.57
C SER A 568 5.51 -3.21 10.26
N VAL A 569 5.43 -2.36 9.23
CA VAL A 569 6.09 -2.59 7.94
C VAL A 569 7.61 -2.45 8.05
N ALA A 570 8.09 -1.57 8.94
CA ALA A 570 9.52 -1.38 9.17
C ALA A 570 9.95 -1.88 10.54
N VAL A 571 11.13 -2.51 10.61
CA VAL A 571 11.76 -3.01 11.84
C VAL A 571 13.23 -2.62 11.90
N SER A 572 13.76 -2.53 13.13
CA SER A 572 15.19 -2.33 13.35
C SER A 572 15.97 -3.59 12.95
N PRO A 573 17.22 -3.47 12.48
CA PRO A 573 18.11 -4.61 12.23
C PRO A 573 18.36 -5.48 13.46
N THR A 574 18.19 -4.90 14.65
CA THR A 574 18.35 -5.58 15.94
C THR A 574 17.04 -6.09 16.52
N ASP A 575 15.94 -6.01 15.76
CA ASP A 575 14.64 -6.52 16.22
C ASP A 575 14.72 -8.04 16.44
N PRO A 576 14.42 -8.54 17.66
CA PRO A 576 14.48 -9.98 17.93
C PRO A 576 13.53 -10.79 17.07
N LYS A 577 12.47 -10.18 16.50
CA LYS A 577 11.56 -10.85 15.55
C LYS A 577 12.22 -11.22 14.22
N LEU A 578 13.42 -10.76 13.94
CA LEU A 578 14.19 -11.26 12.78
C LEU A 578 14.82 -12.64 13.04
N GLN A 579 14.81 -13.13 14.29
CA GLN A 579 15.40 -14.40 14.69
C GLN A 579 14.39 -15.55 14.71
N MET A 580 14.78 -16.72 14.22
CA MET A 580 13.92 -17.92 14.19
C MET A 580 13.46 -18.36 15.59
N ALA A 581 14.34 -18.28 16.60
CA ALA A 581 14.00 -18.65 17.98
C ALA A 581 12.82 -17.83 18.54
N THR A 582 12.75 -16.55 18.20
CA THR A 582 11.64 -15.67 18.60
C THR A 582 10.33 -16.04 17.90
N LEU A 583 10.39 -16.50 16.65
CA LEU A 583 9.22 -16.99 15.93
C LEU A 583 8.73 -18.32 16.53
N ASP A 584 9.64 -19.20 16.91
CA ASP A 584 9.31 -20.47 17.58
C ASP A 584 8.66 -20.24 18.94
N GLN A 585 9.21 -19.32 19.73
CA GLN A 585 8.59 -18.92 21.00
C GLN A 585 7.20 -18.31 20.78
N PHE A 586 7.05 -17.42 19.79
CA PHE A 586 5.76 -16.81 19.47
C PHE A 586 4.71 -17.86 19.10
N LYS A 587 5.06 -18.85 18.26
CA LYS A 587 4.19 -19.98 17.91
C LYS A 587 3.75 -20.78 19.13
N ALA A 588 4.67 -21.04 20.06
CA ALA A 588 4.40 -21.80 21.27
C ALA A 588 3.47 -21.06 22.24
N THR A 589 3.53 -19.72 22.27
CA THR A 589 2.69 -18.90 23.16
C THR A 589 1.39 -18.44 22.53
N LEU A 590 1.29 -18.41 21.20
CA LEU A 590 0.09 -17.96 20.50
C LEU A 590 -0.94 -19.10 20.46
N VAL A 591 -2.00 -18.96 21.25
CA VAL A 591 -3.10 -19.92 21.36
C VAL A 591 -4.36 -19.30 20.76
N ALA A 592 -5.07 -20.07 19.93
CA ALA A 592 -6.41 -19.74 19.46
C ALA A 592 -7.45 -20.56 20.24
N GLU A 593 -8.69 -20.09 20.26
CA GLU A 593 -9.83 -20.79 20.87
C GLU A 593 -10.87 -21.16 19.83
N LYS A 594 -11.51 -22.32 20.01
CA LYS A 594 -12.61 -22.79 19.15
C LYS A 594 -13.58 -23.63 19.96
N PRO A 595 -14.90 -23.35 19.90
CA PRO A 595 -15.89 -24.13 20.64
C PRO A 595 -15.78 -25.63 20.35
N ASN A 596 -15.82 -26.45 21.40
CA ASN A 596 -15.74 -27.91 21.33
C ASN A 596 -14.47 -28.45 20.64
N SER A 597 -13.37 -27.69 20.64
CA SER A 597 -12.09 -28.14 20.09
C SER A 597 -10.92 -27.76 20.99
N ILE A 598 -9.87 -28.59 21.01
CA ILE A 598 -8.60 -28.29 21.66
C ILE A 598 -7.58 -27.85 20.61
N PHE A 599 -6.86 -26.77 20.90
CA PHE A 599 -5.77 -26.29 20.08
C PHE A 599 -4.53 -27.17 20.27
N ILE A 600 -4.01 -27.78 19.19
CA ILE A 600 -2.84 -28.68 19.23
C ILE A 600 -1.56 -27.97 18.80
N GLY A 601 -1.67 -26.89 18.02
CA GLY A 601 -0.52 -26.17 17.48
C GLY A 601 -0.77 -25.63 16.08
N TRP A 602 0.31 -25.47 15.32
CA TRP A 602 0.31 -24.80 14.02
C TRP A 602 0.85 -25.72 12.93
N ASN A 603 0.18 -25.79 11.78
CA ASN A 603 0.74 -26.35 10.54
C ASN A 603 0.94 -25.23 9.50
N ILE A 604 1.78 -25.48 8.50
CA ILE A 604 1.88 -24.58 7.34
C ILE A 604 0.70 -24.86 6.42
N LYS A 605 -0.11 -23.84 6.15
CA LYS A 605 -1.20 -23.87 5.17
C LYS A 605 -0.71 -23.45 3.78
N GLU A 606 0.05 -22.36 3.73
CA GLU A 606 0.60 -21.75 2.53
C GLU A 606 2.00 -21.20 2.82
N GLY A 607 2.88 -21.15 1.80
CA GLY A 607 4.28 -20.73 1.95
C GLY A 607 5.25 -21.90 2.03
N GLY A 608 6.36 -21.75 2.76
CA GLY A 608 7.45 -22.72 2.75
C GLY A 608 8.33 -22.71 3.98
N SER A 609 9.45 -23.41 3.90
CA SER A 609 10.52 -23.45 4.90
C SER A 609 11.63 -22.45 4.56
N GLY A 610 12.34 -21.97 5.58
CA GLY A 610 13.48 -21.08 5.42
C GLY A 610 14.38 -21.11 6.64
N ASN A 611 15.57 -20.53 6.51
CA ASN A 611 16.56 -20.49 7.58
C ASN A 611 16.48 -19.18 8.39
N GLN A 612 15.76 -18.19 7.86
CA GLN A 612 15.51 -16.90 8.51
C GLN A 612 14.04 -16.51 8.41
N VAL A 613 13.58 -15.62 9.30
CA VAL A 613 12.18 -15.14 9.28
C VAL A 613 11.85 -14.41 7.96
N THR A 614 12.83 -13.75 7.36
CA THR A 614 12.72 -13.08 6.05
C THR A 614 12.49 -14.04 4.89
N ASP A 615 12.76 -15.34 5.04
CA ASP A 615 12.40 -16.36 4.04
C ASP A 615 10.92 -16.74 4.14
N LEU A 616 10.27 -16.41 5.27
CA LEU A 616 8.93 -16.85 5.63
C LEU A 616 7.86 -15.76 5.50
N LEU A 617 8.15 -14.65 4.81
CA LEU A 617 7.26 -13.47 4.76
C LEU A 617 5.89 -13.72 4.14
N ASN A 618 5.75 -14.77 3.33
CA ASN A 618 4.49 -15.17 2.70
C ASN A 618 3.92 -16.46 3.31
N THR A 619 4.39 -16.86 4.51
CA THR A 619 3.96 -18.10 5.16
C THR A 619 2.73 -17.88 6.01
N THR A 620 1.72 -18.71 5.81
CA THR A 620 0.50 -18.74 6.63
C THR A 620 0.49 -20.03 7.43
N TYR A 621 0.51 -19.88 8.75
CA TYR A 621 0.31 -20.96 9.70
C TYR A 621 -1.17 -21.08 10.03
N GLN A 622 -1.71 -22.30 10.04
CA GLN A 622 -3.09 -22.57 10.38
C GLN A 622 -3.18 -23.37 11.67
N ALA A 623 -4.15 -23.02 12.52
CA ALA A 623 -4.40 -23.70 13.77
C ALA A 623 -4.86 -25.14 13.52
N ILE A 624 -4.27 -26.09 14.26
CA ILE A 624 -4.64 -27.50 14.27
C ILE A 624 -5.55 -27.74 15.48
N TRP A 625 -6.66 -28.45 15.23
CA TRP A 625 -7.70 -28.70 16.21
C TRP A 625 -7.90 -30.20 16.44
N SER A 626 -8.04 -30.59 17.70
CA SER A 626 -8.62 -31.89 18.11
C SER A 626 -10.08 -31.67 18.52
N PRO A 627 -11.04 -32.52 18.12
CA PRO A 627 -12.38 -32.44 18.67
C PRO A 627 -12.35 -32.78 20.17
N LEU A 628 -13.09 -32.01 20.99
CA LEU A 628 -13.33 -32.40 22.38
C LEU A 628 -14.20 -33.65 22.44
N PRO A 629 -13.89 -34.62 23.33
CA PRO A 629 -14.66 -35.86 23.41
C PRO A 629 -16.15 -35.66 23.65
N GLU A 630 -17.00 -36.46 23.01
CA GLU A 630 -18.46 -36.39 23.20
C GLU A 630 -18.84 -36.67 24.66
N MET A 631 -19.73 -35.86 25.24
CA MET A 631 -20.10 -36.00 26.65
C MET A 631 -21.03 -37.20 26.86
N PRO A 632 -20.92 -37.92 27.99
CA PRO A 632 -21.90 -38.92 28.38
C PRO A 632 -23.28 -38.28 28.58
N SER A 633 -24.35 -39.01 28.22
CA SER A 633 -25.75 -38.62 28.42
C SER A 633 -26.05 -37.12 28.22
N PRO A 634 -26.11 -36.61 26.97
CA PRO A 634 -26.45 -35.21 26.70
C PRO A 634 -27.82 -34.76 27.22
N SER A 635 -28.70 -35.70 27.59
CA SER A 635 -29.97 -35.44 28.26
C SER A 635 -29.81 -35.01 29.71
N ASP A 636 -28.82 -35.56 30.41
CA ASP A 636 -28.59 -35.37 31.85
C ASP A 636 -27.41 -34.43 32.13
N ASN A 637 -26.46 -34.33 31.23
CA ASN A 637 -25.24 -33.54 31.37
C ASN A 637 -25.21 -32.37 30.36
N MET A 638 -24.40 -31.36 30.68
CA MET A 638 -24.18 -30.20 29.82
C MET A 638 -22.72 -29.77 29.86
N ARG A 639 -22.28 -29.07 28.82
CA ARG A 639 -20.99 -28.39 28.82
C ARG A 639 -21.13 -27.01 29.47
N PRO A 640 -20.29 -26.65 30.47
CA PRO A 640 -20.39 -25.37 31.15
C PRO A 640 -19.89 -24.17 30.31
N GLY A 641 -19.32 -24.38 29.11
CA GLY A 641 -18.84 -23.30 28.23
C GLY A 641 -17.82 -23.76 27.17
N THR A 642 -17.02 -22.82 26.63
CA THR A 642 -15.81 -23.13 25.85
C THR A 642 -14.76 -23.74 26.79
N THR A 643 -14.08 -24.77 26.31
CA THR A 643 -13.08 -25.52 27.09
C THR A 643 -11.76 -25.44 26.36
N SER A 644 -10.74 -24.97 27.06
CA SER A 644 -9.36 -24.98 26.58
C SER A 644 -8.75 -26.37 26.80
N SER A 645 -7.43 -26.49 26.60
CA SER A 645 -6.68 -27.70 26.98
C SER A 645 -6.80 -28.08 28.46
N PHE A 646 -7.34 -27.22 29.33
CA PHE A 646 -7.57 -27.52 30.74
C PHE A 646 -8.88 -26.89 31.26
N GLY A 647 -9.73 -27.66 31.94
CA GLY A 647 -10.98 -27.15 32.54
C GLY A 647 -12.10 -28.18 32.69
N LEU A 648 -13.34 -27.73 32.97
CA LEU A 648 -14.50 -28.61 33.09
C LEU A 648 -15.12 -28.94 31.72
N SER A 649 -15.04 -30.19 31.27
CA SER A 649 -15.58 -30.65 29.98
C SER A 649 -17.11 -30.76 29.96
N TYR A 650 -17.69 -31.25 31.04
CA TYR A 650 -19.14 -31.40 31.22
C TYR A 650 -19.48 -31.61 32.69
N ILE A 651 -20.71 -31.23 33.07
CA ILE A 651 -21.27 -31.34 34.42
C ILE A 651 -22.76 -31.76 34.33
N PRO A 652 -23.37 -32.26 35.43
CA PRO A 652 -24.80 -32.50 35.48
C PRO A 652 -25.60 -31.24 35.16
N LYS A 653 -26.55 -31.35 34.23
CA LYS A 653 -27.36 -30.22 33.74
C LYS A 653 -28.33 -29.71 34.80
N LYS A 654 -28.99 -30.62 35.49
CA LYS A 654 -29.96 -30.31 36.55
C LYS A 654 -30.22 -31.53 37.42
N PHE A 655 -30.25 -31.32 38.72
CA PHE A 655 -30.80 -32.29 39.66
C PHE A 655 -32.28 -31.98 39.91
N SER A 656 -33.18 -32.91 39.57
CA SER A 656 -34.64 -32.77 39.79
C SER A 656 -35.20 -34.00 40.48
N PHE A 657 -36.18 -33.82 41.36
CA PHE A 657 -36.89 -34.90 42.04
C PHE A 657 -38.41 -34.64 41.98
N LEU A 658 -39.21 -35.68 42.23
CA LEU A 658 -40.67 -35.57 42.29
C LEU A 658 -41.12 -34.92 43.60
N GLU A 659 -42.34 -34.39 43.62
CA GLU A 659 -43.00 -34.03 44.88
C GLU A 659 -42.95 -35.22 45.84
N THR A 660 -42.34 -35.01 47.01
CA THR A 660 -42.00 -36.08 47.94
C THR A 660 -42.58 -35.75 49.31
N PRO A 661 -43.47 -36.61 49.86
CA PRO A 661 -43.92 -36.47 51.24
C PRO A 661 -42.74 -36.55 52.22
N LEU A 662 -42.63 -35.58 53.12
CA LEU A 662 -41.63 -35.60 54.18
C LEU A 662 -42.05 -36.58 55.29
N LYS A 663 -41.08 -37.33 55.83
CA LYS A 663 -41.27 -38.12 57.05
C LYS A 663 -41.53 -37.19 58.24
N GLU A 664 -42.24 -37.68 59.25
CA GLU A 664 -42.47 -36.93 60.49
C GLU A 664 -41.17 -36.65 61.27
N SER A 665 -40.15 -37.51 61.13
CA SER A 665 -38.80 -37.34 61.68
C SER A 665 -37.81 -38.35 61.09
N GLY A 666 -36.51 -38.13 61.33
CA GLY A 666 -35.42 -39.04 60.99
C GLY A 666 -34.90 -38.88 59.56
N GLU A 667 -33.87 -39.66 59.21
CA GLU A 667 -33.20 -39.54 57.91
C GLU A 667 -34.15 -39.83 56.73
N GLN A 668 -34.06 -38.99 55.71
CA GLN A 668 -34.80 -39.16 54.46
C GLN A 668 -33.88 -38.91 53.26
N TYR A 669 -33.96 -39.80 52.27
CA TYR A 669 -33.25 -39.70 51.01
C TYR A 669 -34.26 -39.47 49.90
N ILE A 670 -34.08 -38.41 49.13
CA ILE A 670 -34.92 -38.04 48.01
C ILE A 670 -34.10 -38.23 46.73
N PRO A 671 -34.37 -39.27 45.93
CA PRO A 671 -33.56 -39.55 44.75
C PRO A 671 -33.81 -38.52 43.65
N PHE A 672 -32.72 -38.08 43.02
CA PHE A 672 -32.81 -37.29 41.80
C PHE A 672 -33.06 -38.20 40.59
N ILE A 673 -33.88 -37.72 39.67
CA ILE A 673 -34.20 -38.42 38.43
C ILE A 673 -33.14 -38.09 37.38
N LYS A 674 -32.53 -39.14 36.81
CA LYS A 674 -31.70 -39.09 35.61
C LYS A 674 -32.30 -40.00 34.54
N GLN A 675 -32.02 -39.70 33.27
CA GLN A 675 -32.42 -40.55 32.15
C GLN A 675 -31.44 -41.71 31.94
N THR A 676 -30.14 -41.40 31.97
CA THR A 676 -29.05 -42.36 31.75
C THR A 676 -27.99 -42.24 32.85
N SER A 677 -27.23 -41.14 32.89
CA SER A 677 -26.08 -40.97 33.79
C SER A 677 -25.84 -39.49 34.12
N PHE A 678 -25.42 -39.22 35.36
CA PHE A 678 -24.91 -37.91 35.74
C PHE A 678 -23.39 -38.01 35.82
N ASP A 679 -22.68 -37.18 35.09
CA ASP A 679 -21.24 -37.27 34.92
C ASP A 679 -20.59 -35.91 35.07
N VAL A 680 -19.36 -35.90 35.59
CA VAL A 680 -18.50 -34.72 35.62
C VAL A 680 -17.20 -35.04 34.92
N GLY A 681 -16.83 -34.21 33.96
CA GLY A 681 -15.61 -34.34 33.16
C GLY A 681 -14.62 -33.22 33.44
N VAL A 682 -13.35 -33.54 33.71
CA VAL A 682 -12.24 -32.56 33.71
C VAL A 682 -11.33 -32.84 32.51
N CYS A 683 -11.17 -31.84 31.65
CA CYS A 683 -10.14 -31.78 30.62
C CYS A 683 -8.81 -31.40 31.29
N ASP A 684 -7.79 -32.24 31.11
CA ASP A 684 -6.40 -31.87 31.36
C ASP A 684 -5.52 -32.48 30.26
N GLU A 685 -5.37 -31.72 29.19
CA GLU A 685 -4.49 -31.96 28.05
C GLU A 685 -3.26 -31.05 28.05
N SER A 686 -2.98 -30.42 29.21
CA SER A 686 -1.83 -29.52 29.38
C SER A 686 -0.48 -30.24 29.24
N GLN A 687 -0.47 -31.59 29.27
CA GLN A 687 0.72 -32.44 29.32
C GLN A 687 1.63 -32.12 30.51
N THR A 688 1.07 -31.54 31.57
CA THR A 688 1.79 -31.26 32.81
C THR A 688 1.67 -32.43 33.79
N ASN A 689 2.56 -32.47 34.78
CA ASN A 689 2.49 -33.37 35.92
C ASN A 689 1.94 -32.70 37.19
N ASN A 690 1.27 -31.57 37.03
CA ASN A 690 0.71 -30.79 38.12
C ASN A 690 -0.53 -31.49 38.70
N SER A 691 -0.65 -31.49 40.02
CA SER A 691 -1.80 -32.06 40.71
C SER A 691 -2.92 -31.05 40.88
N TRP A 692 -4.17 -31.43 40.58
CA TRP A 692 -5.36 -30.63 40.81
C TRP A 692 -6.44 -31.44 41.56
N SER A 693 -7.43 -30.77 42.13
CA SER A 693 -8.60 -31.42 42.73
C SER A 693 -9.89 -30.70 42.36
N LEU A 694 -10.88 -31.44 41.87
CA LEU A 694 -12.24 -30.95 41.72
C LEU A 694 -13.01 -31.12 43.03
N GLN A 695 -13.58 -30.03 43.52
CA GLN A 695 -14.41 -29.97 44.71
C GLN A 695 -15.84 -29.57 44.34
N ALA A 696 -16.81 -30.05 45.12
CA ALA A 696 -18.21 -29.71 44.97
C ALA A 696 -18.84 -29.28 46.31
N GLN A 697 -19.75 -28.31 46.27
CA GLN A 697 -20.52 -27.86 47.44
C GLN A 697 -21.97 -27.60 47.05
N LEU A 698 -22.92 -28.01 47.90
CA LEU A 698 -24.34 -27.69 47.75
C LEU A 698 -24.60 -26.29 48.32
N VAL A 699 -25.23 -25.43 47.52
CA VAL A 699 -25.61 -24.07 47.92
C VAL A 699 -27.10 -23.89 47.67
N TRP A 700 -27.84 -23.40 48.67
CA TRP A 700 -29.25 -23.08 48.54
C TRP A 700 -29.43 -21.64 48.01
N ASP A 701 -30.25 -21.45 46.98
CA ASP A 701 -30.46 -20.15 46.30
C ASP A 701 -31.48 -19.27 47.00
N SER A 702 -32.38 -19.88 47.79
CA SER A 702 -33.53 -19.21 48.39
C SER A 702 -33.30 -18.93 49.87
N ALA A 703 -34.08 -18.00 50.45
CA ALA A 703 -34.08 -17.76 51.89
C ALA A 703 -34.57 -18.96 52.73
N GLN A 704 -35.13 -19.99 52.09
CA GLN A 704 -35.47 -21.26 52.70
C GLN A 704 -34.38 -22.28 52.35
N GLU A 705 -33.51 -22.56 53.31
CA GLU A 705 -32.56 -23.67 53.25
C GLU A 705 -33.16 -24.91 53.91
N ILE A 706 -32.62 -26.10 53.57
CA ILE A 706 -32.87 -27.31 54.34
C ILE A 706 -31.65 -27.52 55.25
N PRO A 707 -31.75 -27.25 56.57
CA PRO A 707 -30.63 -27.44 57.49
C PRO A 707 -30.15 -28.88 57.48
N THR A 708 -28.84 -29.09 57.63
CA THR A 708 -28.23 -30.44 57.72
C THR A 708 -28.58 -31.34 56.53
N SER A 709 -28.68 -30.76 55.33
CA SER A 709 -28.86 -31.47 54.07
C SER A 709 -27.55 -31.65 53.31
N SER A 710 -27.51 -32.66 52.46
CA SER A 710 -26.36 -32.98 51.61
C SER A 710 -26.81 -33.73 50.35
N ILE A 711 -25.99 -33.77 49.32
CA ILE A 711 -26.20 -34.64 48.16
C ILE A 711 -25.31 -35.87 48.34
N VAL A 712 -25.93 -37.05 48.43
CA VAL A 712 -25.23 -38.32 48.55
C VAL A 712 -25.14 -39.00 47.18
N LEU A 713 -23.93 -39.42 46.84
CA LEU A 713 -23.61 -40.14 45.61
C LEU A 713 -23.32 -41.61 45.93
N THR A 714 -23.71 -42.52 45.04
CA THR A 714 -23.45 -43.97 45.18
C THR A 714 -22.67 -44.48 43.99
N ASN A 715 -21.34 -44.41 44.10
CA ASN A 715 -20.39 -44.79 43.05
C ASN A 715 -19.16 -45.49 43.65
N GLN A 716 -18.31 -46.03 42.78
CA GLN A 716 -17.13 -46.80 43.17
C GLN A 716 -15.83 -45.95 43.17
N GLY A 717 -15.89 -44.62 43.05
CA GLY A 717 -14.69 -43.79 42.96
C GLY A 717 -13.88 -43.97 41.67
N ILE A 718 -14.44 -44.65 40.66
CA ILE A 718 -13.74 -44.96 39.40
C ILE A 718 -13.83 -43.75 38.47
N VAL A 719 -12.67 -43.26 38.05
CA VAL A 719 -12.52 -42.27 36.98
C VAL A 719 -12.05 -42.99 35.71
N LYS A 720 -12.51 -42.53 34.55
CA LYS A 720 -12.13 -43.10 33.24
C LYS A 720 -11.77 -42.00 32.26
N LYS A 721 -10.88 -42.26 31.31
CA LYS A 721 -10.64 -41.35 30.18
C LYS A 721 -11.77 -41.48 29.17
N ASN A 722 -12.33 -40.35 28.75
CA ASN A 722 -13.27 -40.28 27.64
C ASN A 722 -12.50 -40.04 26.34
N ILE A 723 -12.53 -41.04 25.45
CA ILE A 723 -11.78 -41.04 24.19
C ILE A 723 -12.69 -40.96 22.95
N ASN A 724 -13.98 -40.67 23.12
CA ASN A 724 -14.90 -40.55 21.98
C ASN A 724 -14.45 -39.39 21.08
N ASP A 725 -14.19 -39.64 19.80
CA ASP A 725 -13.69 -38.64 18.85
C ASP A 725 -14.78 -37.94 18.04
N ARG A 726 -16.06 -38.15 18.41
CA ARG A 726 -17.28 -37.69 17.73
C ARG A 726 -17.56 -38.29 16.34
N ASN A 727 -16.81 -39.30 15.91
CA ASN A 727 -17.10 -40.00 14.65
C ASN A 727 -18.28 -40.99 14.79
N ALA A 728 -18.65 -41.34 16.03
CA ALA A 728 -19.82 -42.15 16.35
C ALA A 728 -20.50 -41.64 17.64
N PRO A 729 -21.80 -41.93 17.84
CA PRO A 729 -22.48 -41.64 19.10
C PRO A 729 -21.74 -42.25 20.29
N PHE A 730 -21.71 -41.53 21.42
CA PHE A 730 -21.04 -41.98 22.64
C PHE A 730 -21.52 -43.36 23.09
N ASN A 731 -20.57 -44.27 23.32
CA ASN A 731 -20.79 -45.60 23.86
C ASN A 731 -19.88 -45.84 25.08
N PRO A 732 -20.43 -45.93 26.30
CA PRO A 732 -19.63 -46.04 27.53
C PRO A 732 -18.79 -47.33 27.62
N SER A 733 -19.12 -48.36 26.83
CA SER A 733 -18.37 -49.62 26.83
C SER A 733 -17.07 -49.56 26.02
N THR A 734 -16.98 -48.65 25.05
CA THR A 734 -15.82 -48.49 24.16
C THR A 734 -15.09 -47.19 24.40
N ASP A 735 -15.81 -46.14 24.80
CA ASP A 735 -15.30 -44.78 24.81
C ASP A 735 -14.79 -44.34 26.18
N LEU A 736 -15.09 -45.12 27.23
CA LEU A 736 -14.57 -44.89 28.58
C LEU A 736 -13.51 -45.95 28.91
N VAL A 737 -12.25 -45.54 28.82
CA VAL A 737 -11.08 -46.40 29.08
C VAL A 737 -10.45 -46.10 30.44
N ASP A 738 -9.71 -47.05 30.98
CA ASP A 738 -9.05 -46.91 32.28
C ASP A 738 -8.02 -45.75 32.25
N CYS A 739 -8.03 -44.91 33.28
CA CYS A 739 -7.03 -43.86 33.48
C CYS A 739 -5.87 -44.31 34.39
N GLY A 740 -5.86 -45.57 34.84
CA GLY A 740 -4.84 -46.09 35.75
C GLY A 740 -4.81 -45.30 37.06
N SER A 741 -3.62 -44.83 37.46
CA SER A 741 -3.45 -44.03 38.67
C SER A 741 -3.43 -42.51 38.44
N GLU A 742 -3.67 -42.04 37.22
CA GLU A 742 -3.55 -40.61 36.87
C GLU A 742 -4.52 -39.74 37.67
N VAL A 743 -5.79 -40.12 37.70
CA VAL A 743 -6.86 -39.41 38.41
C VAL A 743 -7.67 -40.40 39.26
N GLN A 744 -8.00 -39.99 40.48
CA GLN A 744 -8.74 -40.80 41.46
C GLN A 744 -10.04 -40.10 41.85
N GLY A 745 -11.14 -40.85 41.86
CA GLY A 745 -12.43 -40.39 42.38
C GLY A 745 -12.61 -40.72 43.86
N THR A 746 -13.40 -39.91 44.56
CA THR A 746 -13.80 -40.19 45.95
C THR A 746 -14.92 -41.21 45.96
N ILE A 747 -14.81 -42.32 46.67
CA ILE A 747 -15.88 -43.34 46.73
C ILE A 747 -17.11 -42.79 47.46
N SER A 748 -18.28 -42.84 46.80
CA SER A 748 -19.59 -42.48 47.37
C SER A 748 -19.58 -41.18 48.22
N PRO A 749 -19.17 -40.04 47.63
CA PRO A 749 -19.01 -38.80 48.37
C PRO A 749 -20.36 -38.21 48.78
N GLU A 750 -20.33 -37.44 49.87
CA GLU A 750 -21.47 -36.66 50.37
C GLU A 750 -21.12 -35.18 50.18
N ILE A 751 -21.75 -34.54 49.20
CA ILE A 751 -21.59 -33.11 48.91
C ILE A 751 -22.36 -32.32 49.96
N LYS A 752 -21.63 -31.63 50.83
CA LYS A 752 -22.19 -30.93 51.98
C LYS A 752 -22.56 -29.49 51.65
N THR A 753 -23.36 -28.88 52.53
CA THR A 753 -23.67 -27.45 52.49
C THR A 753 -22.65 -26.60 53.24
N ASP A 754 -21.99 -27.16 54.27
CA ASP A 754 -21.09 -26.42 55.16
C ASP A 754 -19.63 -26.36 54.69
N SER A 755 -19.25 -27.23 53.76
CA SER A 755 -17.85 -27.38 53.32
C SER A 755 -17.74 -28.02 51.93
N PRO A 756 -16.75 -27.61 51.12
CA PRO A 756 -16.46 -28.27 49.85
C PRO A 756 -16.04 -29.73 50.05
N THR A 757 -16.53 -30.60 49.17
CA THR A 757 -16.24 -32.03 49.15
C THR A 757 -15.40 -32.37 47.92
N VAL A 758 -14.26 -33.04 48.11
CA VAL A 758 -13.42 -33.50 46.99
C VAL A 758 -14.15 -34.61 46.23
N ILE A 759 -14.29 -34.44 44.92
CA ILE A 759 -14.98 -35.38 44.02
C ILE A 759 -13.99 -36.21 43.23
N MET A 760 -12.99 -35.57 42.65
CA MET A 760 -11.87 -36.23 41.98
C MET A 760 -10.59 -35.42 42.14
N LYS A 761 -9.45 -36.11 42.11
CA LYS A 761 -8.11 -35.51 42.24
C LYS A 761 -7.15 -36.15 41.26
N ALA A 762 -6.32 -35.33 40.63
CA ALA A 762 -5.18 -35.80 39.86
C ALA A 762 -3.98 -36.07 40.76
N THR A 763 -3.16 -37.04 40.36
CA THR A 763 -1.86 -37.33 40.95
C THR A 763 -0.76 -36.52 40.24
N GLN A 764 0.50 -36.66 40.64
CA GLN A 764 1.62 -36.05 39.90
C GLN A 764 2.04 -36.96 38.74
N ALA A 765 1.15 -37.15 37.77
CA ALA A 765 1.38 -37.92 36.55
C ALA A 765 1.14 -37.02 35.32
N ILE A 766 1.64 -37.39 34.15
CA ILE A 766 1.35 -36.65 32.93
C ILE A 766 -0.13 -36.85 32.58
N HIS A 767 -0.88 -35.75 32.51
CA HIS A 767 -2.30 -35.77 32.15
C HIS A 767 -2.51 -35.33 30.70
N THR A 768 -3.28 -36.13 29.94
CA THR A 768 -3.45 -35.91 28.50
C THR A 768 -4.86 -36.18 27.99
N SER A 769 -5.90 -36.02 28.82
CA SER A 769 -7.25 -36.49 28.46
C SER A 769 -8.38 -35.78 29.19
N VAL A 770 -9.61 -36.12 28.79
CA VAL A 770 -10.83 -35.80 29.53
C VAL A 770 -11.15 -36.92 30.49
N TYR A 771 -11.11 -36.63 31.79
CA TYR A 771 -11.36 -37.57 32.87
C TYR A 771 -12.82 -37.52 33.31
N ASN A 772 -13.55 -38.59 33.01
CA ASN A 772 -14.95 -38.80 33.33
C ASN A 772 -15.15 -39.42 34.71
N TYR A 773 -16.02 -38.81 35.51
CA TYR A 773 -16.49 -39.32 36.78
C TYR A 773 -18.01 -39.50 36.79
N ASP A 774 -18.49 -40.75 36.76
CA ASP A 774 -19.92 -41.09 36.89
C ASP A 774 -20.34 -40.96 38.36
N LEU A 775 -21.32 -40.09 38.62
CA LEU A 775 -21.80 -39.81 39.96
C LEU A 775 -22.64 -40.96 40.56
N GLY A 776 -23.06 -41.94 39.76
CA GLY A 776 -23.87 -43.07 40.21
C GLY A 776 -25.32 -42.64 40.50
N ASN A 777 -25.97 -43.23 41.52
CA ASN A 777 -27.27 -42.70 41.97
C ASN A 777 -27.03 -41.50 42.89
N VAL A 778 -27.81 -40.45 42.67
CA VAL A 778 -27.68 -39.16 43.34
C VAL A 778 -28.97 -38.92 44.13
N SER A 779 -28.86 -38.60 45.41
CA SER A 779 -30.02 -38.30 46.27
C SER A 779 -29.75 -37.09 47.16
N LEU A 780 -30.77 -36.27 47.40
CA LEU A 780 -30.75 -35.31 48.51
C LEU A 780 -31.00 -36.07 49.82
N LYS A 781 -30.03 -36.04 50.72
CA LYS A 781 -30.16 -36.53 52.09
C LYS A 781 -30.59 -35.37 52.98
N ILE A 782 -31.62 -35.60 53.76
CA ILE A 782 -32.07 -34.75 54.87
C ILE A 782 -31.81 -35.54 56.15
N THR A 783 -30.92 -35.05 57.01
CA THR A 783 -30.48 -35.77 58.21
C THR A 783 -31.62 -35.98 59.21
N ASP A 784 -32.54 -35.01 59.31
CA ASP A 784 -33.80 -35.18 60.01
C ASP A 784 -34.92 -34.45 59.26
N ALA A 785 -35.88 -35.21 58.70
CA ALA A 785 -36.98 -34.65 57.91
C ALA A 785 -37.80 -33.58 58.65
N LYS A 786 -37.79 -33.58 59.99
CA LYS A 786 -38.47 -32.58 60.82
C LYS A 786 -37.94 -31.15 60.63
N VAL A 787 -36.69 -30.99 60.18
CA VAL A 787 -36.07 -29.66 59.99
C VAL A 787 -36.47 -29.03 58.66
N ALA A 788 -36.97 -29.82 57.70
CA ALA A 788 -37.43 -29.33 56.41
C ALA A 788 -38.89 -28.87 56.52
N GLN A 789 -39.17 -27.63 56.11
CA GLN A 789 -40.54 -27.13 56.03
C GLN A 789 -41.19 -27.56 54.70
N PRO A 790 -42.52 -27.79 54.65
CA PRO A 790 -43.21 -27.96 53.37
C PRO A 790 -43.02 -26.73 52.47
N GLY A 791 -42.55 -26.93 51.24
CA GLY A 791 -42.27 -25.83 50.33
C GLY A 791 -41.48 -26.24 49.10
N ASN A 792 -41.19 -25.24 48.26
CA ASN A 792 -40.34 -25.40 47.08
C ASN A 792 -38.93 -24.91 47.41
N TYR A 793 -37.93 -25.75 47.10
CA TYR A 793 -36.53 -25.43 47.35
C TYR A 793 -35.75 -25.38 46.04
N THR A 794 -34.87 -24.40 45.92
CA THR A 794 -33.94 -24.25 44.80
C THR A 794 -32.53 -24.09 45.34
N GLY A 795 -31.60 -24.81 44.76
CA GLY A 795 -30.19 -24.74 45.06
C GLY A 795 -29.37 -25.23 43.87
N HIS A 796 -28.07 -25.01 43.94
CA HIS A 796 -27.10 -25.41 42.93
C HIS A 796 -25.91 -26.12 43.56
N VAL A 797 -25.13 -26.81 42.73
CA VAL A 797 -23.85 -27.38 43.11
C VAL A 797 -22.76 -26.53 42.49
N GLU A 798 -21.94 -25.92 43.32
CA GLU A 798 -20.72 -25.24 42.88
C GLU A 798 -19.63 -26.28 42.61
N TRP A 799 -19.07 -26.26 41.41
CA TRP A 799 -17.94 -27.10 41.01
C TRP A 799 -16.68 -26.25 40.95
N ASN A 800 -15.69 -26.52 41.80
CA ASN A 800 -14.48 -25.72 41.93
C ASN A 800 -13.23 -26.56 41.68
N LEU A 801 -12.46 -26.21 40.65
CA LEU A 801 -11.22 -26.88 40.29
C LEU A 801 -10.03 -26.15 40.94
N VAL A 802 -9.43 -26.79 41.94
CA VAL A 802 -8.41 -26.20 42.83
C VAL A 802 -7.03 -26.77 42.51
N ASN A 803 -5.99 -25.95 42.70
CA ASN A 803 -4.59 -26.28 42.37
C ASN A 803 -4.39 -26.63 40.89
N ALA A 804 -5.21 -26.03 40.03
CA ALA A 804 -5.07 -26.12 38.58
C ALA A 804 -3.75 -25.45 38.08
N PRO A 805 -3.13 -25.95 37.00
CA PRO A 805 -1.92 -25.38 36.37
C PRO A 805 -2.05 -23.93 35.91
#